data_AF-A0A177Y362-F1
#
_entry.id   AF-A0A177Y362-F1
#
_cell.length_a   1.000
_cell.length_b   1.000
_cell.length_c   1.000
_cell.angle_alpha   90.00
_cell.angle_beta   90.00
_cell.angle_gamma   90.00
#
_symmetry.space_group_name_H-M   'P 1'
#
loop_
_entity.id
_entity.type
_entity.pdbx_description
1 polymer ?
#
loop_
_entity_poly.entity_id
_entity_poly.type
_entity_poly.pdbx_seq_one_letter_code
_entity_poly.pdbx_strand_id
1 'polypeptide(L)'
;MKQRQWALGKLAGACLLTGLSGYAQASPQCEFNDLSQGNLLVESIASAQSSCYQSWFNAPAEAAVSLYSEASLNQVVGTLSAEVNQYRGEDAQAIRIANLSEFIKAAYFARYGTQEQYGYFSDEFSRTIAQISDRFIRSKYAIDLGREQVRAMSSMTLLVDSVKQLQLTMDSMLILLESFDRENSKNLQYVDGLNNLFRAMNGHIVRDAFYNELVQHPQYLYRLKQFVDSNLWTLGTDSEFLVYNAVRETGRLLAGRNDSLNQQVMPFLESIMAQHKVGTEGEKLWLASAEMLLFYAPEKAKELNIEGKKQQLERRLLVNRYECSGPAIIRSQNLTQQQSQQACEILSSTEADFHRVANTGQAPVKDDLNNNVEVVVWQDNDSYTTYSNFLFGNSTDNGGQYLEGNPSDENNVARFLAYRYASEELSILNLEHEYIHYLDGRFNLYGGFSKTLSEGNIVWWLEGFAEYMHYKNGYQAAVDLTGDKHYSLAEIFATTYDHDLNRVYRWGYLAVRFLLEQHPSEVDRILQYARSGDYSAWSREVKLLGSELNTEFATWLDSVSVESHTGDGSEGDSGSIETPQSQTFESIGLNRLHSFSAEDYQERLFYVDVPNGVSEFSVSITGDGDADLYASYEKVAHYYDYQMSEFQRGSEETIEFEAQSNGLIAPGRYYFSLAAREAFQNVEVVTFAKKQIQTHKPKDDLSPLLIENNKAKSLTVNERRYIGLYVEQPGTVRVWLTPKQQDQGKVDMYVGLEAWASESQYDLSTTSQGKYQYLEFNVDKTGYIHFTLATSHADSEIELFASY
;
A
#
# COMPACT_ATOMS: atom_id res chain seq x y z
N MET A 1 7.15 3.50 12.02
CA MET A 1 7.05 2.75 10.75
C MET A 1 5.60 2.27 10.57
N LYS A 2 4.75 3.07 9.91
CA LYS A 2 3.45 2.66 9.32
C LYS A 2 3.14 3.42 8.01
N GLN A 3 4.11 4.18 7.47
CA GLN A 3 3.90 5.08 6.32
C GLN A 3 4.37 4.53 4.96
N ARG A 4 4.92 3.31 4.91
CA ARG A 4 5.43 2.73 3.65
C ARG A 4 4.56 1.63 3.03
N GLN A 5 3.61 1.05 3.77
CA GLN A 5 2.62 0.13 3.19
C GLN A 5 1.41 0.87 2.58
N TRP A 6 1.21 2.14 2.94
CA TRP A 6 0.15 2.99 2.38
C TRP A 6 0.45 3.56 0.98
N ALA A 7 1.57 3.17 0.34
CA ALA A 7 1.88 3.61 -1.02
C ALA A 7 1.16 2.78 -2.11
N LEU A 8 0.65 1.59 -1.78
CA LEU A 8 -0.05 0.72 -2.74
C LEU A 8 -1.53 1.09 -2.95
N GLY A 9 -2.15 1.82 -2.01
CA GLY A 9 -3.51 2.39 -2.18
C GLY A 9 -3.57 3.76 -2.87
N LYS A 10 -2.42 4.38 -3.16
CA LYS A 10 -2.33 5.79 -3.59
C LYS A 10 -2.60 6.07 -5.07
N LEU A 11 -2.97 5.05 -5.85
CA LEU A 11 -3.45 5.24 -7.23
C LEU A 11 -4.98 5.37 -7.36
N ALA A 12 -5.74 5.18 -6.28
CA ALA A 12 -7.21 5.30 -6.32
C ALA A 12 -7.79 6.56 -5.66
N GLY A 13 -7.08 7.20 -4.72
CA GLY A 13 -7.65 8.28 -3.89
C GLY A 13 -7.67 9.70 -4.49
N ALA A 14 -6.85 9.98 -5.51
CA ALA A 14 -6.71 11.34 -6.05
C ALA A 14 -7.69 11.68 -7.20
N CYS A 15 -8.69 10.84 -7.47
CA CYS A 15 -9.73 11.09 -8.49
C CYS A 15 -11.09 11.51 -7.94
N LEU A 16 -11.27 11.71 -6.62
CA LEU A 16 -12.62 11.77 -6.02
C LEU A 16 -13.18 13.16 -5.68
N LEU A 17 -12.62 14.27 -6.17
CA LEU A 17 -13.26 15.59 -5.99
C LEU A 17 -13.62 16.37 -7.25
N THR A 18 -13.57 15.73 -8.43
CA THR A 18 -14.32 16.21 -9.61
C THR A 18 -14.83 15.04 -10.43
N GLY A 19 -16.07 14.60 -10.16
CA GLY A 19 -16.71 13.57 -10.97
C GLY A 19 -17.89 12.88 -10.29
N LEU A 20 -19.04 13.55 -10.18
CA LEU A 20 -20.30 12.83 -10.32
C LEU A 20 -20.38 12.41 -11.79
N SER A 21 -19.85 11.24 -12.09
CA SER A 21 -19.97 10.56 -13.38
C SER A 21 -20.23 9.11 -13.03
N GLY A 22 -21.42 8.62 -13.40
CA GLY A 22 -21.86 7.28 -13.08
C GLY A 22 -20.83 6.22 -13.47
N TYR A 23 -20.89 5.09 -12.79
CA TYR A 23 -20.14 3.88 -13.09
C TYR A 23 -20.21 3.54 -14.58
N ALA A 24 -19.25 4.05 -15.35
CA ALA A 24 -19.06 3.64 -16.73
C ALA A 24 -18.22 2.36 -16.64
N GLN A 25 -18.86 1.21 -16.90
CA GLN A 25 -18.12 0.01 -17.24
C GLN A 25 -17.12 0.35 -18.36
N ALA A 26 -15.90 -0.18 -18.27
CA ALA A 26 -14.92 -0.01 -19.33
C ALA A 26 -15.54 -0.41 -20.68
N SER A 27 -15.24 0.35 -21.74
CA SER A 27 -15.64 -0.07 -23.09
C SER A 27 -14.96 -1.42 -23.35
N PRO A 28 -15.69 -2.47 -23.80
CA PRO A 28 -15.15 -3.82 -23.98
C PRO A 28 -13.81 -3.85 -24.74
N GLN A 29 -13.67 -2.95 -25.70
CA GLN A 29 -12.53 -2.77 -26.61
C GLN A 29 -11.16 -2.48 -25.93
N CYS A 30 -11.14 -2.24 -24.62
CA CYS A 30 -9.94 -1.94 -23.84
C CYS A 30 -9.61 -3.00 -22.77
N GLU A 31 -10.40 -4.07 -22.70
CA GLU A 31 -10.14 -5.20 -21.81
C GLU A 31 -8.89 -5.96 -22.24
N PHE A 32 -8.22 -6.60 -21.28
CA PHE A 32 -7.00 -7.36 -21.51
C PHE A 32 -7.15 -8.37 -22.67
N ASN A 33 -8.23 -9.14 -22.66
CA ASN A 33 -8.50 -10.16 -23.68
C ASN A 33 -8.66 -9.54 -25.07
N ASP A 34 -9.42 -8.46 -25.20
CA ASP A 34 -9.69 -7.80 -26.47
C ASP A 34 -8.44 -7.12 -27.06
N LEU A 35 -7.61 -6.49 -26.21
CA LEU A 35 -6.34 -5.92 -26.64
C LEU A 35 -5.33 -7.00 -27.06
N SER A 36 -5.29 -8.13 -26.33
CA SER A 36 -4.37 -9.23 -26.62
C SER A 36 -4.66 -9.95 -27.94
N GLN A 37 -5.93 -9.96 -28.37
CA GLN A 37 -6.39 -10.62 -29.59
C GLN A 37 -6.52 -9.65 -30.78
N GLY A 38 -6.38 -8.34 -30.55
CA GLY A 38 -6.60 -7.30 -31.55
C GLY A 38 -5.42 -7.14 -32.52
N ASN A 39 -5.72 -7.07 -33.84
CA ASN A 39 -4.72 -6.84 -34.89
C ASN A 39 -4.20 -5.38 -34.97
N LEU A 40 -4.76 -4.45 -34.18
CA LEU A 40 -4.45 -3.01 -34.20
C LEU A 40 -4.13 -2.46 -32.80
N LEU A 41 -3.43 -3.23 -31.97
CA LEU A 41 -3.11 -2.91 -30.57
C LEU A 41 -2.74 -1.45 -30.34
N VAL A 42 -1.75 -0.93 -31.08
CA VAL A 42 -1.23 0.43 -30.89
C VAL A 42 -2.27 1.51 -31.21
N GLU A 43 -3.07 1.32 -32.25
CA GLU A 43 -4.09 2.30 -32.63
C GLU A 43 -5.26 2.27 -31.64
N SER A 44 -5.67 1.08 -31.19
CA SER A 44 -6.67 0.91 -30.13
C SER A 44 -6.26 1.63 -28.83
N ILE A 45 -4.97 1.52 -28.44
CA ILE A 45 -4.43 2.27 -27.31
C ILE A 45 -4.44 3.77 -27.60
N ALA A 46 -3.90 4.20 -28.75
CA ALA A 46 -3.74 5.62 -29.07
C ALA A 46 -5.08 6.38 -29.15
N SER A 47 -6.15 5.74 -29.60
CA SER A 47 -7.50 6.33 -29.68
C SER A 47 -8.39 6.03 -28.47
N ALA A 48 -7.85 5.39 -27.42
CA ALA A 48 -8.63 4.96 -26.26
C ALA A 48 -9.32 6.12 -25.52
N GLN A 49 -10.44 5.81 -24.88
CA GLN A 49 -11.10 6.71 -23.94
C GLN A 49 -10.50 6.53 -22.53
N SER A 50 -10.65 7.53 -21.67
CA SER A 50 -10.11 7.49 -20.30
C SER A 50 -10.71 6.36 -19.43
N SER A 51 -11.90 5.85 -19.77
CA SER A 51 -12.50 4.68 -19.10
C SER A 51 -11.66 3.41 -19.25
N CYS A 52 -10.78 3.33 -20.24
CA CYS A 52 -9.89 2.21 -20.46
C CYS A 52 -8.75 2.10 -19.43
N TYR A 53 -8.45 3.19 -18.72
CA TYR A 53 -7.28 3.26 -17.84
C TYR A 53 -7.42 2.28 -16.67
N GLN A 54 -8.61 2.17 -16.09
CA GLN A 54 -8.85 1.24 -14.99
C GLN A 54 -8.56 -0.21 -15.40
N SER A 55 -8.95 -0.61 -16.62
CA SER A 55 -8.63 -1.95 -17.15
C SER A 55 -7.11 -2.16 -17.23
N TRP A 56 -6.36 -1.19 -17.76
CA TRP A 56 -4.91 -1.32 -17.93
C TRP A 56 -4.17 -1.45 -16.59
N PHE A 57 -4.50 -0.61 -15.61
CA PHE A 57 -3.86 -0.69 -14.29
C PHE A 57 -4.25 -1.94 -13.48
N ASN A 58 -5.37 -2.58 -13.83
CA ASN A 58 -5.86 -3.81 -13.20
C ASN A 58 -5.74 -5.04 -14.12
N ALA A 59 -4.89 -4.97 -15.15
CA ALA A 59 -4.68 -6.11 -16.04
C ALA A 59 -4.13 -7.31 -15.23
N PRO A 60 -4.52 -8.54 -15.60
CA PRO A 60 -4.16 -9.72 -14.83
C PRO A 60 -2.66 -10.04 -14.98
N ALA A 61 -2.10 -10.89 -14.13
CA ALA A 61 -0.65 -11.11 -14.04
C ALA A 61 -0.04 -11.62 -15.37
N GLU A 62 -0.83 -12.32 -16.19
CA GLU A 62 -0.48 -12.82 -17.51
C GLU A 62 -0.21 -11.69 -18.53
N ALA A 63 -0.68 -10.47 -18.24
CA ALA A 63 -0.32 -9.29 -19.02
C ALA A 63 1.18 -9.05 -19.04
N ALA A 64 1.91 -9.43 -17.97
CA ALA A 64 3.35 -9.24 -17.86
C ALA A 64 4.15 -9.97 -18.96
N VAL A 65 3.68 -11.10 -19.46
CA VAL A 65 4.37 -11.86 -20.53
C VAL A 65 3.79 -11.61 -21.93
N SER A 66 2.68 -10.87 -22.02
CA SER A 66 1.97 -10.59 -23.27
C SER A 66 1.96 -9.09 -23.58
N LEU A 67 0.88 -8.38 -23.24
CA LEU A 67 0.69 -6.94 -23.52
C LEU A 67 1.79 -6.05 -22.92
N TYR A 68 2.30 -6.42 -21.74
CA TYR A 68 3.33 -5.67 -21.00
C TYR A 68 4.72 -6.31 -21.10
N SER A 69 4.92 -7.19 -22.08
CA SER A 69 6.28 -7.60 -22.47
C SER A 69 7.00 -6.44 -23.18
N GLU A 70 8.33 -6.38 -23.08
CA GLU A 70 9.10 -5.36 -23.82
C GLU A 70 8.88 -5.45 -25.33
N ALA A 71 8.72 -6.65 -25.88
CA ALA A 71 8.45 -6.84 -27.31
C ALA A 71 7.15 -6.12 -27.75
N SER A 72 6.08 -6.27 -26.98
CA SER A 72 4.81 -5.56 -27.22
C SER A 72 4.95 -4.06 -26.98
N LEU A 73 5.56 -3.67 -25.86
CA LEU A 73 5.70 -2.26 -25.50
C LEU A 73 6.65 -1.49 -26.44
N ASN A 74 7.62 -2.14 -27.07
CA ASN A 74 8.49 -1.51 -28.07
C ASN A 74 7.68 -0.92 -29.25
N GLN A 75 6.56 -1.55 -29.62
CA GLN A 75 5.67 -1.00 -30.65
C GLN A 75 4.97 0.27 -30.17
N VAL A 76 4.47 0.26 -28.92
CA VAL A 76 3.82 1.41 -28.27
C VAL A 76 4.80 2.57 -28.10
N VAL A 77 6.01 2.29 -27.60
CA VAL A 77 7.09 3.27 -27.42
C VAL A 77 7.57 3.85 -28.76
N GLY A 78 7.64 3.02 -29.81
CA GLY A 78 7.96 3.46 -31.17
C GLY A 78 6.96 4.50 -31.70
N THR A 79 5.67 4.22 -31.54
CA THR A 79 4.60 5.16 -31.94
C THR A 79 4.58 6.40 -31.06
N LEU A 80 4.73 6.28 -29.74
CA LEU A 80 4.84 7.43 -28.84
C LEU A 80 5.99 8.34 -29.27
N SER A 81 7.15 7.78 -29.60
CA SER A 81 8.29 8.54 -30.11
C SER A 81 7.97 9.29 -31.41
N ALA A 82 7.24 8.65 -32.34
CA ALA A 82 6.82 9.29 -33.59
C ALA A 82 5.85 10.45 -33.37
N GLU A 83 4.85 10.26 -32.51
CA GLU A 83 3.88 11.30 -32.12
C GLU A 83 4.59 12.50 -31.46
N VAL A 84 5.49 12.25 -30.50
CA VAL A 84 6.26 13.31 -29.82
C VAL A 84 7.12 14.10 -30.81
N ASN A 85 7.77 13.43 -31.78
CA ASN A 85 8.60 14.12 -32.78
C ASN A 85 7.76 15.04 -33.71
N GLN A 86 6.49 14.68 -33.93
CA GLN A 86 5.58 15.43 -34.79
C GLN A 86 4.65 16.36 -34.01
N TYR A 87 4.76 16.41 -32.68
CA TYR A 87 3.85 17.17 -31.84
C TYR A 87 3.87 18.67 -32.15
N ARG A 88 2.69 19.24 -32.38
CA ARG A 88 2.45 20.66 -32.71
C ARG A 88 1.44 21.33 -31.78
N GLY A 89 1.14 20.72 -30.64
CA GLY A 89 0.16 21.24 -29.68
C GLY A 89 -1.30 20.99 -30.09
N GLU A 90 -1.56 20.13 -31.08
CA GLU A 90 -2.92 19.80 -31.52
C GLU A 90 -3.59 18.78 -30.60
N ASP A 91 -4.89 18.94 -30.34
CA ASP A 91 -5.68 18.07 -29.44
C ASP A 91 -5.57 16.59 -29.83
N ALA A 92 -5.68 16.30 -31.14
CA ALA A 92 -5.61 14.93 -31.64
C ALA A 92 -4.27 14.25 -31.33
N GLN A 93 -3.15 14.99 -31.41
CA GLN A 93 -1.83 14.48 -31.06
C GLN A 93 -1.68 14.34 -29.55
N ALA A 94 -2.18 15.31 -28.79
CA ALA A 94 -2.09 15.32 -27.34
C ALA A 94 -2.84 14.13 -26.71
N ILE A 95 -4.04 13.80 -27.22
CA ILE A 95 -4.81 12.61 -26.80
C ILE A 95 -3.99 11.34 -27.01
N ARG A 96 -3.39 11.16 -28.20
CA ARG A 96 -2.60 9.98 -28.53
C ARG A 96 -1.38 9.85 -27.63
N ILE A 97 -0.64 10.93 -27.42
CA ILE A 97 0.52 10.98 -26.52
C ILE A 97 0.09 10.61 -25.09
N ALA A 98 -0.99 11.19 -24.58
CA ALA A 98 -1.50 10.91 -23.24
C ALA A 98 -1.85 9.43 -23.06
N ASN A 99 -2.57 8.84 -24.02
CA ASN A 99 -3.01 7.45 -23.96
C ASN A 99 -1.84 6.45 -24.04
N LEU A 100 -0.92 6.66 -24.99
CA LEU A 100 0.26 5.79 -25.15
C LEU A 100 1.16 5.86 -23.91
N SER A 101 1.37 7.05 -23.36
CA SER A 101 2.11 7.26 -22.11
C SER A 101 1.42 6.57 -20.93
N GLU A 102 0.09 6.68 -20.82
CA GLU A 102 -0.69 6.04 -19.76
C GLU A 102 -0.58 4.52 -19.79
N PHE A 103 -0.66 3.93 -20.99
CA PHE A 103 -0.51 2.48 -21.17
C PHE A 103 0.87 1.99 -20.73
N ILE A 104 1.93 2.74 -21.04
CA ILE A 104 3.29 2.40 -20.57
C ILE A 104 3.39 2.52 -19.04
N LYS A 105 2.79 3.56 -18.42
CA LYS A 105 2.74 3.67 -16.95
C LYS A 105 2.02 2.47 -16.32
N ALA A 106 0.89 2.05 -16.87
CA ALA A 106 0.17 0.87 -16.42
C ALA A 106 1.05 -0.39 -16.50
N ALA A 107 1.85 -0.54 -17.56
CA ALA A 107 2.78 -1.65 -17.70
C ALA A 107 3.89 -1.64 -16.62
N TYR A 108 4.47 -0.48 -16.31
CA TYR A 108 5.45 -0.34 -15.21
C TYR A 108 4.82 -0.56 -13.83
N PHE A 109 3.57 -0.14 -13.64
CA PHE A 109 2.82 -0.40 -12.42
C PHE A 109 2.56 -1.89 -12.23
N ALA A 110 2.02 -2.57 -13.25
CA ALA A 110 1.77 -4.02 -13.22
C ALA A 110 3.08 -4.82 -13.02
N ARG A 111 4.18 -4.35 -13.63
CA ARG A 111 5.51 -4.95 -13.44
C ARG A 111 5.98 -4.91 -12.00
N TYR A 112 5.69 -3.84 -11.24
CA TYR A 112 6.13 -3.71 -9.86
C TYR A 112 5.66 -4.86 -8.97
N GLY A 113 4.39 -5.30 -9.14
CA GLY A 113 3.82 -6.43 -8.39
C GLY A 113 4.24 -7.81 -8.89
N THR A 114 4.83 -7.90 -10.09
CA THR A 114 5.08 -9.18 -10.78
C THR A 114 6.55 -9.39 -11.17
N GLN A 115 7.43 -8.45 -10.81
CA GLN A 115 8.86 -8.45 -11.16
C GLN A 115 9.66 -9.64 -10.62
N GLU A 116 9.27 -10.21 -9.47
CA GLU A 116 9.92 -11.41 -8.93
C GLU A 116 9.70 -12.63 -9.85
N GLN A 117 8.52 -12.71 -10.49
CA GLN A 117 8.15 -13.81 -11.36
C GLN A 117 8.64 -13.61 -12.80
N TYR A 118 8.60 -12.37 -13.31
CA TYR A 118 8.81 -12.09 -14.74
C TYR A 118 10.01 -11.17 -15.03
N GLY A 119 10.82 -10.86 -14.03
CA GLY A 119 11.97 -9.95 -14.14
C GLY A 119 11.58 -8.48 -14.25
N TYR A 120 12.59 -7.62 -14.31
CA TYR A 120 12.44 -6.17 -14.48
C TYR A 120 12.45 -5.78 -15.95
N PHE A 121 11.87 -4.62 -16.28
CA PHE A 121 12.20 -3.95 -17.53
C PHE A 121 13.68 -3.56 -17.55
N SER A 122 14.31 -3.66 -18.71
CA SER A 122 15.70 -3.33 -18.94
C SER A 122 15.96 -1.83 -18.79
N ASP A 123 17.13 -1.50 -18.26
CA ASP A 123 17.54 -0.10 -18.10
C ASP A 123 17.57 0.65 -19.43
N GLU A 124 17.97 -0.01 -20.53
CA GLU A 124 17.96 0.58 -21.88
C GLU A 124 16.55 0.97 -22.33
N PHE A 125 15.58 0.10 -22.07
CA PHE A 125 14.18 0.37 -22.38
C PHE A 125 13.64 1.55 -21.56
N SER A 126 13.88 1.57 -20.24
CA SER A 126 13.50 2.70 -19.38
C SER A 126 14.16 4.02 -19.81
N ARG A 127 15.45 4.00 -20.16
CA ARG A 127 16.18 5.18 -20.64
C ARG A 127 15.61 5.70 -21.97
N THR A 128 15.23 4.81 -22.88
CA THR A 128 14.61 5.18 -24.16
C THR A 128 13.30 5.95 -23.94
N ILE A 129 12.45 5.45 -23.03
CA ILE A 129 11.20 6.11 -22.66
C ILE A 129 11.48 7.49 -22.04
N ALA A 130 12.43 7.60 -21.12
CA ALA A 130 12.80 8.86 -20.50
C ALA A 130 13.32 9.90 -21.50
N GLN A 131 14.07 9.47 -22.52
CA GLN A 131 14.52 10.36 -23.61
C GLN A 131 13.36 10.86 -24.49
N ILE A 132 12.30 10.04 -24.66
CA ILE A 132 11.08 10.48 -25.35
C ILE A 132 10.35 11.54 -24.50
N SER A 133 10.23 11.32 -23.18
CA SER A 133 9.70 12.33 -22.25
C SER A 133 10.51 13.62 -22.27
N ASP A 134 11.84 13.55 -22.23
CA ASP A 134 12.71 14.74 -22.31
C ASP A 134 12.45 15.55 -23.60
N ARG A 135 12.33 14.88 -24.75
CA ARG A 135 12.00 15.55 -26.03
C ARG A 135 10.62 16.21 -25.99
N PHE A 136 9.61 15.54 -25.42
CA PHE A 136 8.28 16.13 -25.27
C PHE A 136 8.33 17.37 -24.37
N ILE A 137 8.96 17.27 -23.20
CA ILE A 137 9.03 18.36 -22.20
C ILE A 137 9.76 19.58 -22.75
N ARG A 138 10.82 19.38 -23.55
CA ARG A 138 11.55 20.47 -24.22
C ARG A 138 10.80 21.12 -25.39
N SER A 139 9.67 20.54 -25.82
CA SER A 139 8.84 21.13 -26.85
C SER A 139 8.22 22.44 -26.38
N LYS A 140 8.17 23.46 -27.25
CA LYS A 140 7.47 24.72 -26.95
C LYS A 140 5.96 24.54 -26.66
N TYR A 141 5.41 23.39 -27.04
CA TYR A 141 4.01 23.04 -26.86
C TYR A 141 3.75 22.33 -25.51
N ALA A 142 4.79 21.99 -24.74
CA ALA A 142 4.64 21.36 -23.42
C ALA A 142 3.96 22.29 -22.40
N ILE A 143 3.97 23.60 -22.66
CA ILE A 143 3.37 24.64 -21.81
C ILE A 143 1.98 25.08 -22.29
N ASP A 144 1.41 24.42 -23.30
CA ASP A 144 0.08 24.74 -23.80
C ASP A 144 -0.97 24.37 -22.75
N LEU A 145 -1.91 25.29 -22.49
CA LEU A 145 -2.88 25.18 -21.39
C LEU A 145 -4.22 24.51 -21.76
N GLY A 146 -4.33 24.01 -23.00
CA GLY A 146 -5.51 23.27 -23.44
C GLY A 146 -5.64 21.94 -22.70
N ARG A 147 -6.88 21.46 -22.51
CA ARG A 147 -7.17 20.28 -21.67
C ARG A 147 -6.35 19.06 -22.08
N GLU A 148 -6.31 18.75 -23.38
CA GLU A 148 -5.62 17.54 -23.86
C GLU A 148 -4.10 17.73 -23.83
N GLN A 149 -3.59 18.94 -24.07
CA GLN A 149 -2.17 19.28 -23.96
C GLN A 149 -1.67 19.13 -22.52
N VAL A 150 -2.43 19.65 -21.55
CA VAL A 150 -2.14 19.50 -20.11
C VAL A 150 -2.17 18.03 -19.70
N ARG A 151 -3.14 17.25 -20.20
CA ARG A 151 -3.21 15.79 -19.96
C ARG A 151 -1.98 15.07 -20.52
N ALA A 152 -1.56 15.39 -21.74
CA ALA A 152 -0.36 14.85 -22.35
C ALA A 152 0.90 15.21 -21.54
N MET A 153 1.04 16.49 -21.16
CA MET A 153 2.15 16.96 -20.33
C MET A 153 2.21 16.23 -19.00
N SER A 154 1.10 16.17 -18.27
CA SER A 154 1.05 15.49 -16.96
C SER A 154 1.38 13.99 -17.09
N SER A 155 0.87 13.33 -18.13
CA SER A 155 1.20 11.91 -18.36
C SER A 155 2.68 11.69 -18.68
N MET A 156 3.26 12.51 -19.59
CA MET A 156 4.67 12.40 -20.00
C MET A 156 5.66 12.74 -18.88
N THR A 157 5.33 13.70 -18.03
CA THR A 157 6.17 14.05 -16.86
C THR A 157 6.08 12.98 -15.78
N LEU A 158 4.90 12.43 -15.49
CA LEU A 158 4.75 11.33 -14.54
C LEU A 158 5.40 10.01 -15.02
N LEU A 159 5.47 9.79 -16.34
CA LEU A 159 6.13 8.64 -16.94
C LEU A 159 7.62 8.58 -16.56
N VAL A 160 8.29 9.73 -16.40
CA VAL A 160 9.69 9.80 -15.92
C VAL A 160 9.85 9.16 -14.55
N ASP A 161 8.92 9.41 -13.62
CA ASP A 161 8.94 8.74 -12.32
C ASP A 161 8.66 7.24 -12.45
N SER A 162 7.71 6.87 -13.31
CA SER A 162 7.30 5.48 -13.51
C SER A 162 8.46 4.61 -14.00
N VAL A 163 9.29 5.13 -14.91
CA VAL A 163 10.46 4.41 -15.44
C VAL A 163 11.74 4.60 -14.61
N LYS A 164 11.69 5.41 -13.55
CA LYS A 164 12.80 5.69 -12.63
C LYS A 164 14.07 6.23 -13.31
N GLN A 165 13.93 7.25 -14.17
CA GLN A 165 15.03 7.88 -14.93
C GLN A 165 15.09 9.42 -14.84
N LEU A 166 14.73 10.04 -13.71
CA LEU A 166 14.72 11.50 -13.53
C LEU A 166 16.07 12.16 -13.85
N GLN A 167 17.19 11.48 -13.60
CA GLN A 167 18.52 12.01 -13.92
C GLN A 167 18.67 12.40 -15.40
N LEU A 168 17.92 11.78 -16.31
CA LEU A 168 17.98 12.09 -17.73
C LEU A 168 17.12 13.28 -18.13
N THR A 169 16.19 13.70 -17.27
CA THR A 169 15.18 14.73 -17.58
C THR A 169 15.17 15.86 -16.56
N MET A 170 16.10 15.89 -15.61
CA MET A 170 16.09 16.88 -14.51
C MET A 170 16.12 18.32 -15.03
N ASP A 171 16.99 18.60 -16.00
CA ASP A 171 17.08 19.92 -16.63
C ASP A 171 15.77 20.35 -17.32
N SER A 172 15.16 19.46 -18.11
CA SER A 172 13.94 19.78 -18.85
C SER A 172 12.74 19.92 -17.92
N MET A 173 12.65 19.12 -16.87
CA MET A 173 11.65 19.27 -15.82
C MET A 173 11.78 20.60 -15.08
N LEU A 174 13.01 21.07 -14.81
CA LEU A 174 13.23 22.40 -14.22
C LEU A 174 12.84 23.52 -15.19
N ILE A 175 13.13 23.39 -16.49
CA ILE A 175 12.68 24.35 -17.52
C ILE A 175 11.14 24.43 -17.53
N LEU A 176 10.47 23.28 -17.47
CA LEU A 176 9.02 23.22 -17.42
C LEU A 176 8.47 23.84 -16.12
N LEU A 177 9.07 23.55 -14.96
CA LEU A 177 8.72 24.18 -13.68
C LEU A 177 8.84 25.72 -13.74
N GLU A 178 9.88 26.23 -14.38
CA GLU A 178 10.13 27.66 -14.55
C GLU A 178 9.13 28.38 -15.46
N SER A 179 8.30 27.65 -16.20
CA SER A 179 7.19 28.26 -16.95
C SER A 179 6.04 28.73 -16.06
N PHE A 180 5.99 28.30 -14.80
CA PHE A 180 4.93 28.64 -13.85
C PHE A 180 4.81 30.16 -13.63
N ASP A 181 3.60 30.67 -13.75
CA ASP A 181 3.28 32.09 -13.56
C ASP A 181 1.84 32.27 -13.04
N ARG A 182 1.44 33.54 -12.86
CA ARG A 182 0.11 33.89 -12.33
C ARG A 182 -1.05 33.55 -13.26
N GLU A 183 -0.80 33.40 -14.56
CA GLU A 183 -1.84 33.08 -15.53
C GLU A 183 -2.05 31.57 -15.61
N ASN A 184 -0.97 30.79 -15.72
CA ASN A 184 -1.08 29.34 -15.78
C ASN A 184 -1.39 28.69 -14.42
N SER A 185 -1.17 29.37 -13.29
CA SER A 185 -1.60 28.89 -11.96
C SER A 185 -3.11 28.75 -11.81
N LYS A 186 -3.90 29.39 -12.68
CA LYS A 186 -5.36 29.24 -12.71
C LYS A 186 -5.79 27.88 -13.23
N ASN A 187 -4.90 27.15 -13.92
CA ASN A 187 -5.14 25.79 -14.37
C ASN A 187 -4.49 24.79 -13.41
N LEU A 188 -5.24 24.33 -12.40
CA LEU A 188 -4.71 23.44 -11.36
C LEU A 188 -4.20 22.08 -11.91
N GLN A 189 -4.72 21.61 -13.04
CA GLN A 189 -4.20 20.40 -13.70
C GLN A 189 -2.80 20.63 -14.28
N TYR A 190 -2.53 21.84 -14.80
CA TYR A 190 -1.21 22.23 -15.24
C TYR A 190 -0.24 22.31 -14.05
N VAL A 191 -0.66 22.97 -12.96
CA VAL A 191 0.13 23.07 -11.72
C VAL A 191 0.45 21.68 -11.14
N ASP A 192 -0.52 20.76 -11.14
CA ASP A 192 -0.28 19.37 -10.72
C ASP A 192 0.70 18.63 -11.64
N GLY A 193 0.63 18.89 -12.96
CA GLY A 193 1.60 18.37 -13.92
C GLY A 193 3.03 18.89 -13.68
N LEU A 194 3.20 20.16 -13.28
CA LEU A 194 4.51 20.70 -12.86
C LEU A 194 5.02 20.01 -11.59
N ASN A 195 4.11 19.69 -10.66
CA ASN A 195 4.42 19.01 -9.42
C ASN A 195 4.94 17.57 -9.62
N ASN A 196 4.81 16.99 -10.82
CA ASN A 196 5.41 15.70 -11.16
C ASN A 196 6.94 15.70 -11.02
N LEU A 197 7.63 16.84 -11.16
CA LEU A 197 9.06 16.93 -10.83
C LEU A 197 9.31 16.53 -9.37
N PHE A 198 8.52 17.06 -8.43
CA PHE A 198 8.68 16.79 -7.00
C PHE A 198 8.27 15.36 -6.65
N ARG A 199 7.25 14.81 -7.30
CA ARG A 199 6.91 13.38 -7.23
C ARG A 199 8.09 12.51 -7.69
N ALA A 200 8.71 12.86 -8.82
CA ALA A 200 9.87 12.16 -9.34
C ALA A 200 11.09 12.30 -8.40
N MET A 201 11.37 13.48 -7.83
CA MET A 201 12.45 13.67 -6.87
C MET A 201 12.30 12.73 -5.66
N ASN A 202 11.09 12.63 -5.09
CA ASN A 202 10.79 11.69 -4.02
C ASN A 202 10.98 10.23 -4.49
N GLY A 203 10.45 9.89 -5.67
CA GLY A 203 10.54 8.55 -6.25
C GLY A 203 11.97 8.09 -6.58
N HIS A 204 12.94 9.00 -6.62
CA HIS A 204 14.35 8.74 -6.91
C HIS A 204 15.27 8.87 -5.69
N ILE A 205 14.72 9.07 -4.49
CA ILE A 205 15.52 9.31 -3.27
C ILE A 205 16.43 8.14 -2.86
N VAL A 206 16.27 6.96 -3.47
CA VAL A 206 17.11 5.77 -3.25
C VAL A 206 18.02 5.45 -4.44
N ARG A 207 18.15 6.36 -5.42
CA ARG A 207 18.85 6.11 -6.69
C ARG A 207 20.14 6.93 -6.77
N ASP A 208 21.30 6.26 -6.74
CA ASP A 208 22.62 6.91 -6.84
C ASP A 208 22.77 7.77 -8.10
N ALA A 209 22.22 7.33 -9.23
CA ALA A 209 22.28 8.07 -10.50
C ALA A 209 21.64 9.47 -10.40
N PHE A 210 20.58 9.61 -9.60
CA PHE A 210 19.93 10.90 -9.35
C PHE A 210 20.79 11.83 -8.49
N TYR A 211 21.42 11.30 -7.44
CA TYR A 211 22.36 12.07 -6.62
C TYR A 211 23.60 12.49 -7.40
N ASN A 212 24.16 11.60 -8.22
CA ASN A 212 25.31 11.90 -9.07
C ASN A 212 25.01 13.03 -10.05
N GLU A 213 23.82 13.05 -10.63
CA GLU A 213 23.36 14.13 -11.52
C GLU A 213 23.33 15.48 -10.77
N LEU A 214 22.74 15.52 -9.57
CA LEU A 214 22.67 16.75 -8.76
C LEU A 214 24.05 17.27 -8.34
N VAL A 215 25.01 16.37 -8.04
CA VAL A 215 26.38 16.75 -7.70
C VAL A 215 27.12 17.31 -8.92
N GLN A 216 26.90 16.75 -10.11
CA GLN A 216 27.49 17.24 -11.36
C GLN A 216 26.89 18.57 -11.82
N HIS A 217 25.66 18.86 -11.42
CA HIS A 217 24.89 20.03 -11.83
C HIS A 217 24.39 20.87 -10.64
N PRO A 218 25.28 21.48 -9.84
CA PRO A 218 24.92 22.25 -8.64
C PRO A 218 23.94 23.40 -8.92
N GLN A 219 23.90 23.92 -10.15
CA GLN A 219 22.94 24.94 -10.59
C GLN A 219 21.47 24.52 -10.45
N TYR A 220 21.15 23.21 -10.39
CA TYR A 220 19.76 22.76 -10.21
C TYR A 220 19.16 23.21 -8.88
N LEU A 221 19.93 23.17 -7.79
CA LEU A 221 19.45 23.64 -6.48
C LEU A 221 19.27 25.16 -6.46
N TYR A 222 20.13 25.89 -7.17
CA TYR A 222 19.96 27.33 -7.35
C TYR A 222 18.66 27.67 -8.08
N ARG A 223 18.33 26.95 -9.16
CA ARG A 223 17.08 27.11 -9.91
C ARG A 223 15.85 26.83 -9.05
N LEU A 224 15.89 25.76 -8.24
CA LEU A 224 14.83 25.46 -7.28
C LEU A 224 14.67 26.58 -6.23
N LYS A 225 15.76 27.17 -5.74
CA LYS A 225 15.69 28.30 -4.80
C LYS A 225 15.07 29.53 -5.45
N GLN A 226 15.52 29.86 -6.65
CA GLN A 226 14.98 30.98 -7.41
C GLN A 226 13.50 30.78 -7.71
N PHE A 227 13.08 29.55 -8.02
CA PHE A 227 11.68 29.21 -8.22
C PHE A 227 10.84 29.50 -6.97
N VAL A 228 11.29 29.06 -5.79
CA VAL A 228 10.58 29.35 -4.52
C VAL A 228 10.50 30.86 -4.28
N ASP A 229 11.62 31.58 -4.40
CA ASP A 229 11.69 33.01 -4.10
C ASP A 229 10.83 33.86 -5.05
N SER A 230 10.75 33.45 -6.32
CA SER A 230 9.98 34.17 -7.35
C SER A 230 8.47 33.90 -7.25
N ASN A 231 8.08 32.84 -6.54
CA ASN A 231 6.69 32.37 -6.50
C ASN A 231 6.04 32.42 -5.11
N LEU A 232 6.60 33.19 -4.17
CA LEU A 232 5.97 33.42 -2.86
C LEU A 232 4.55 34.00 -2.92
N TRP A 233 4.16 34.58 -4.06
CA TRP A 233 2.80 35.06 -4.28
C TRP A 233 1.73 33.96 -4.33
N THR A 234 2.12 32.68 -4.42
CA THR A 234 1.17 31.56 -4.38
C THR A 234 0.70 31.21 -2.98
N LEU A 235 1.36 31.70 -1.93
CA LEU A 235 0.99 31.40 -0.55
C LEU A 235 -0.46 31.80 -0.28
N GLY A 236 -1.24 30.90 0.32
CA GLY A 236 -2.68 31.10 0.55
C GLY A 236 -3.57 30.92 -0.68
N THR A 237 -3.02 30.39 -1.78
CA THR A 237 -3.77 30.02 -3.00
C THR A 237 -3.75 28.52 -3.22
N ASP A 238 -4.64 28.01 -4.07
CA ASP A 238 -4.70 26.58 -4.44
C ASP A 238 -3.41 26.04 -5.08
N SER A 239 -2.48 26.89 -5.52
CA SER A 239 -1.19 26.51 -6.11
C SER A 239 -0.02 26.53 -5.12
N GLU A 240 -0.25 26.86 -3.84
CA GLU A 240 0.84 26.98 -2.84
C GLU A 240 1.62 25.69 -2.63
N PHE A 241 0.99 24.53 -2.87
CA PHE A 241 1.61 23.22 -2.70
C PHE A 241 2.84 23.05 -3.59
N LEU A 242 2.93 23.75 -4.72
CA LEU A 242 4.05 23.65 -5.64
C LEU A 242 5.34 24.23 -5.03
N VAL A 243 5.28 25.40 -4.38
CA VAL A 243 6.44 25.98 -3.68
C VAL A 243 6.75 25.24 -2.39
N TYR A 244 5.73 24.73 -1.69
CA TYR A 244 5.91 23.87 -0.52
C TYR A 244 6.68 22.59 -0.88
N ASN A 245 6.27 21.89 -1.94
CA ASN A 245 6.94 20.68 -2.41
C ASN A 245 8.34 20.95 -2.95
N ALA A 246 8.59 22.11 -3.57
CA ALA A 246 9.94 22.52 -3.94
C ALA A 246 10.90 22.57 -2.75
N VAL A 247 10.47 23.17 -1.63
CA VAL A 247 11.25 23.22 -0.40
C VAL A 247 11.40 21.83 0.20
N ARG A 248 10.29 21.11 0.35
CA ARG A 248 10.25 19.81 1.02
C ARG A 248 11.07 18.74 0.30
N GLU A 249 10.93 18.63 -1.01
CA GLU A 249 11.64 17.63 -1.80
C GLU A 249 13.11 18.00 -2.03
N THR A 250 13.46 19.29 -2.04
CA THR A 250 14.88 19.71 -1.93
C THR A 250 15.47 19.29 -0.59
N GLY A 251 14.75 19.50 0.52
CA GLY A 251 15.21 19.08 1.84
C GLY A 251 15.31 17.56 2.00
N ARG A 252 14.45 16.81 1.31
CA ARG A 252 14.52 15.33 1.29
C ARG A 252 15.84 14.81 0.75
N LEU A 253 16.54 15.56 -0.11
CA LEU A 253 17.85 15.17 -0.67
C LEU A 253 18.89 14.86 0.41
N LEU A 254 18.74 15.40 1.63
CA LEU A 254 19.57 15.06 2.79
C LEU A 254 19.58 13.56 3.12
N ALA A 255 18.55 12.80 2.69
CA ALA A 255 18.48 11.36 2.84
C ALA A 255 19.66 10.60 2.22
N GLY A 256 20.29 11.14 1.17
CA GLY A 256 21.35 10.46 0.42
C GLY A 256 22.74 10.52 1.06
N ARG A 257 22.92 11.27 2.15
CA ARG A 257 24.21 11.43 2.87
C ARG A 257 25.41 11.80 2.00
N ASN A 258 25.17 12.56 0.94
CA ASN A 258 26.22 13.06 0.08
C ASN A 258 26.73 14.41 0.62
N ASP A 259 27.93 14.45 1.19
CA ASP A 259 28.48 15.66 1.82
C ASP A 259 28.52 16.87 0.89
N SER A 260 28.91 16.67 -0.38
CA SER A 260 28.99 17.75 -1.38
C SER A 260 27.62 18.32 -1.73
N LEU A 261 26.58 17.49 -1.77
CA LEU A 261 25.21 17.94 -2.00
C LEU A 261 24.62 18.58 -0.73
N ASN A 262 24.88 18.00 0.44
CA ASN A 262 24.42 18.52 1.72
C ASN A 262 24.96 19.93 2.00
N GLN A 263 26.18 20.24 1.58
CA GLN A 263 26.74 21.60 1.62
C GLN A 263 25.94 22.63 0.81
N GLN A 264 25.08 22.20 -0.11
CA GLN A 264 24.19 23.06 -0.89
C GLN A 264 22.75 23.04 -0.36
N VAL A 265 22.25 21.86 0.05
CA VAL A 265 20.88 21.71 0.58
C VAL A 265 20.73 22.39 1.94
N MET A 266 21.74 22.33 2.83
CA MET A 266 21.64 22.95 4.16
C MET A 266 21.46 24.47 4.08
N PRO A 267 22.30 25.24 3.35
CA PRO A 267 22.08 26.67 3.20
C PRO A 267 20.74 27.03 2.55
N PHE A 268 20.24 26.20 1.63
CA PHE A 268 18.91 26.37 1.04
C PHE A 268 17.83 26.35 2.14
N LEU A 269 17.80 25.32 3.00
CA LEU A 269 16.78 25.16 4.05
C LEU A 269 16.92 26.24 5.13
N GLU A 270 18.15 26.57 5.53
CA GLU A 270 18.41 27.65 6.48
C GLU A 270 17.92 29.00 5.96
N SER A 271 18.12 29.28 4.67
CA SER A 271 17.62 30.51 4.04
C SER A 271 16.10 30.58 4.08
N ILE A 272 15.40 29.49 3.77
CA ILE A 272 13.93 29.44 3.84
C ILE A 272 13.48 29.70 5.29
N MET A 273 14.10 29.05 6.27
CA MET A 273 13.75 29.25 7.68
C MET A 273 14.10 30.63 8.24
N ALA A 274 15.10 31.31 7.68
CA ALA A 274 15.45 32.67 8.07
C ALA A 274 14.48 33.70 7.49
N GLN A 275 14.03 33.49 6.24
CA GLN A 275 13.12 34.36 5.51
C GLN A 275 11.67 34.20 5.96
N HIS A 276 11.26 32.96 6.26
CA HIS A 276 9.90 32.61 6.66
C HIS A 276 9.90 32.17 8.12
N LYS A 277 9.02 32.75 8.94
CA LYS A 277 8.97 32.47 10.39
C LYS A 277 7.61 31.93 10.79
N VAL A 278 7.58 31.19 11.89
CA VAL A 278 6.34 30.84 12.60
C VAL A 278 5.53 32.13 12.84
N GLY A 279 4.25 32.12 12.45
CA GLY A 279 3.31 33.23 12.53
C GLY A 279 3.34 34.20 11.33
N THR A 280 4.08 33.90 10.27
CA THR A 280 4.10 34.70 9.02
C THR A 280 3.35 33.98 7.90
N GLU A 281 3.02 34.69 6.82
CA GLU A 281 2.39 34.10 5.61
C GLU A 281 3.20 32.93 5.03
N GLY A 282 4.53 32.94 5.17
CA GLY A 282 5.42 31.86 4.74
C GLY A 282 5.56 30.69 5.71
N GLU A 283 4.74 30.59 6.76
CA GLU A 283 4.89 29.55 7.77
C GLU A 283 4.89 28.13 7.20
N LYS A 284 4.09 27.82 6.17
CA LYS A 284 4.09 26.52 5.48
C LYS A 284 5.46 26.18 4.86
N LEU A 285 6.22 27.17 4.39
CA LEU A 285 7.60 26.96 3.88
C LEU A 285 8.60 26.71 5.01
N TRP A 286 8.40 27.38 6.15
CA TRP A 286 9.17 27.09 7.36
C TRP A 286 8.92 25.66 7.84
N LEU A 287 7.66 25.20 7.86
CA LEU A 287 7.26 23.83 8.19
C LEU A 287 7.93 22.82 7.26
N ALA A 288 7.86 23.01 5.94
CA ALA A 288 8.52 22.15 4.96
C ALA A 288 10.02 21.97 5.24
N SER A 289 10.72 23.04 5.61
CA SER A 289 12.14 22.97 5.96
C SER A 289 12.37 22.30 7.31
N ALA A 290 11.55 22.64 8.31
CA ALA A 290 11.65 22.12 9.65
C ALA A 290 11.43 20.60 9.71
N GLU A 291 10.44 20.08 8.98
CA GLU A 291 10.18 18.65 8.82
C GLU A 291 11.42 17.91 8.31
N MET A 292 12.02 18.42 7.22
CA MET A 292 13.17 17.76 6.59
C MET A 292 14.41 17.81 7.47
N LEU A 293 14.65 18.92 8.19
CA LEU A 293 15.77 19.03 9.12
C LEU A 293 15.59 18.16 10.37
N LEU A 294 14.39 18.13 10.95
CA LEU A 294 14.11 17.25 12.10
C LEU A 294 14.37 15.79 11.75
N PHE A 295 13.98 15.37 10.54
CA PHE A 295 14.10 13.99 10.12
C PHE A 295 15.51 13.62 9.63
N TYR A 296 16.11 14.42 8.76
CA TYR A 296 17.39 14.07 8.09
C TYR A 296 18.63 14.75 8.69
N ALA A 297 18.47 15.76 9.54
CA ALA A 297 19.58 16.54 10.10
C ALA A 297 19.31 16.95 11.57
N PRO A 298 19.09 16.00 12.49
CA PRO A 298 18.62 16.28 13.86
C PRO A 298 19.57 17.17 14.66
N GLU A 299 20.89 17.03 14.48
CA GLU A 299 21.87 17.92 15.14
C GLU A 299 21.71 19.37 14.67
N LYS A 300 21.43 19.57 13.37
CA LYS A 300 21.17 20.90 12.82
C LYS A 300 19.83 21.44 13.30
N ALA A 301 18.80 20.59 13.36
CA ALA A 301 17.50 20.96 13.92
C ALA A 301 17.61 21.42 15.39
N LYS A 302 18.47 20.76 16.18
CA LYS A 302 18.79 21.14 17.56
C LYS A 302 19.52 22.49 17.63
N GLU A 303 20.53 22.72 16.79
CA GLU A 303 21.23 24.01 16.69
C GLU A 303 20.26 25.16 16.37
N LEU A 304 19.31 24.92 15.45
CA LEU A 304 18.31 25.91 15.05
C LEU A 304 17.12 26.02 16.01
N ASN A 305 17.13 25.28 17.12
CA ASN A 305 16.06 25.18 18.11
C ASN A 305 14.68 24.95 17.46
N ILE A 306 14.59 24.00 16.52
CA ILE A 306 13.34 23.70 15.81
C ILE A 306 12.28 23.17 16.78
N GLU A 307 12.67 22.34 17.75
CA GLU A 307 11.74 21.80 18.75
C GLU A 307 11.12 22.91 19.63
N GLY A 308 11.91 23.90 20.06
CA GLY A 308 11.37 25.06 20.77
C GLY A 308 10.40 25.89 19.93
N LYS A 309 10.68 26.03 18.62
CA LYS A 309 9.78 26.71 17.66
C LYS A 309 8.51 25.89 17.38
N LYS A 310 8.62 24.56 17.35
CA LYS A 310 7.48 23.63 17.26
C LYS A 310 6.53 23.81 18.45
N GLN A 311 7.05 23.90 19.67
CA GLN A 311 6.25 24.21 20.86
C GLN A 311 5.63 25.62 20.82
N GLN A 312 6.33 26.61 20.28
CA GLN A 312 5.78 27.95 20.07
C GLN A 312 4.62 27.92 19.07
N LEU A 313 4.77 27.17 17.98
CA LEU A 313 3.73 26.97 16.97
C LEU A 313 2.49 26.32 17.58
N GLU A 314 2.66 25.22 18.34
CA GLU A 314 1.56 24.53 19.01
C GLU A 314 0.77 25.46 19.93
N ARG A 315 1.45 26.25 20.78
CA ARG A 315 0.80 27.23 21.67
C ARG A 315 0.07 28.35 20.92
N ARG A 316 0.58 28.75 19.75
CA ARG A 316 -0.03 29.79 18.92
C ARG A 316 -1.26 29.26 18.18
N LEU A 317 -1.24 28.00 17.76
CA LEU A 317 -2.36 27.39 17.06
C LEU A 317 -3.45 26.95 18.04
N LEU A 318 -3.10 26.17 19.06
CA LEU A 318 -4.06 25.62 20.03
C LEU A 318 -4.23 26.57 21.24
N VAL A 319 -4.80 27.74 20.98
CA VAL A 319 -4.94 28.82 21.96
C VAL A 319 -5.99 28.55 23.03
N ASN A 320 -7.01 27.74 22.71
CA ASN A 320 -8.09 27.43 23.63
C ASN A 320 -7.81 26.09 24.32
N ARG A 321 -7.99 26.06 25.63
CA ARG A 321 -7.89 24.86 26.45
C ARG A 321 -9.07 24.81 27.41
N TYR A 322 -9.81 23.71 27.40
CA TYR A 322 -10.99 23.50 28.25
C TYR A 322 -10.91 22.11 28.89
N GLU A 323 -10.94 22.08 30.23
CA GLU A 323 -10.97 20.84 31.02
C GLU A 323 -12.42 20.37 31.14
N CYS A 324 -12.75 19.19 30.64
CA CYS A 324 -14.05 18.59 30.90
C CYS A 324 -14.12 18.08 32.36
N SER A 325 -15.32 17.71 32.82
CA SER A 325 -15.46 17.05 34.13
C SER A 325 -14.95 15.60 34.14
N GLY A 326 -14.91 14.97 32.96
CA GLY A 326 -14.30 13.66 32.72
C GLY A 326 -12.82 13.76 32.30
N PRO A 327 -12.24 12.70 31.72
CA PRO A 327 -10.81 12.64 31.38
C PRO A 327 -10.42 13.50 30.17
N ALA A 328 -11.39 14.01 29.41
CA ALA A 328 -11.13 14.76 28.19
C ALA A 328 -10.65 16.20 28.46
N ILE A 329 -9.59 16.60 27.75
CA ILE A 329 -9.05 17.95 27.76
C ILE A 329 -9.13 18.49 26.33
N ILE A 330 -10.05 19.41 26.06
CA ILE A 330 -10.21 19.97 24.73
C ILE A 330 -9.14 21.04 24.50
N ARG A 331 -8.36 20.88 23.42
CA ARG A 331 -7.37 21.84 22.94
C ARG A 331 -7.77 22.26 21.53
N SER A 332 -8.07 23.53 21.28
CA SER A 332 -8.58 23.93 19.96
C SER A 332 -8.02 25.25 19.46
N GLN A 333 -8.08 25.42 18.14
CA GLN A 333 -7.75 26.70 17.51
C GLN A 333 -8.84 27.75 17.72
N ASN A 334 -10.11 27.36 17.61
CA ASN A 334 -11.20 28.33 17.52
C ASN A 334 -12.54 27.89 18.13
N LEU A 335 -12.60 26.81 18.93
CA LEU A 335 -13.85 26.51 19.64
C LEU A 335 -14.13 27.59 20.68
N THR A 336 -15.38 28.04 20.73
CA THR A 336 -15.84 28.89 21.83
C THR A 336 -15.92 28.10 23.13
N GLN A 337 -16.02 28.80 24.27
CA GLN A 337 -16.23 28.14 25.57
C GLN A 337 -17.54 27.32 25.57
N GLN A 338 -18.60 27.83 24.95
CA GLN A 338 -19.88 27.14 24.83
C GLN A 338 -19.77 25.88 23.96
N GLN A 339 -19.10 25.96 22.82
CA GLN A 339 -18.85 24.80 21.96
C GLN A 339 -17.99 23.74 22.66
N SER A 340 -16.98 24.18 23.42
CA SER A 340 -16.15 23.28 24.23
C SER A 340 -16.95 22.57 25.32
N GLN A 341 -17.85 23.29 26.01
CA GLN A 341 -18.76 22.70 26.98
C GLN A 341 -19.70 21.66 26.33
N GLN A 342 -20.31 21.99 25.19
CA GLN A 342 -21.17 21.07 24.44
C GLN A 342 -20.42 19.80 24.02
N ALA A 343 -19.18 19.94 23.54
CA ALA A 343 -18.33 18.79 23.22
C ALA A 343 -18.06 17.93 24.47
N CYS A 344 -17.76 18.53 25.63
CA CYS A 344 -17.62 17.79 26.88
C CYS A 344 -18.89 17.03 27.29
N GLU A 345 -20.07 17.62 27.09
CA GLU A 345 -21.35 16.98 27.38
C GLU A 345 -21.59 15.75 26.48
N ILE A 346 -21.26 15.85 25.19
CA ILE A 346 -21.28 14.72 24.24
C ILE A 346 -20.33 13.61 24.70
N LEU A 347 -19.06 13.95 24.95
CA LEU A 347 -18.04 12.99 25.38
C LEU A 347 -18.43 12.27 26.68
N SER A 348 -18.94 13.01 27.67
CA SER A 348 -19.39 12.43 28.93
C SER A 348 -20.58 11.47 28.75
N SER A 349 -21.51 11.78 27.85
CA SER A 349 -22.62 10.90 27.52
C SER A 349 -22.14 9.63 26.82
N THR A 350 -21.22 9.77 25.86
CA THR A 350 -20.60 8.67 25.13
C THR A 350 -19.84 7.73 26.07
N GLU A 351 -19.06 8.26 27.03
CA GLU A 351 -18.36 7.44 28.04
C GLU A 351 -19.31 6.66 28.93
N ALA A 352 -20.36 7.32 29.43
CA ALA A 352 -21.37 6.67 30.25
C ALA A 352 -22.09 5.54 29.49
N ASP A 353 -22.31 5.72 28.19
CA ASP A 353 -22.92 4.70 27.34
C ASP A 353 -21.96 3.55 27.01
N PHE A 354 -20.70 3.86 26.69
CA PHE A 354 -19.64 2.88 26.48
C PHE A 354 -19.51 1.95 27.69
N HIS A 355 -19.46 2.49 28.91
CA HIS A 355 -19.33 1.66 30.11
C HIS A 355 -20.50 0.70 30.30
N ARG A 356 -21.72 1.08 29.90
CA ARG A 356 -22.90 0.22 29.93
C ARG A 356 -22.83 -0.87 28.87
N VAL A 357 -22.51 -0.51 27.62
CA VAL A 357 -22.48 -1.44 26.48
C VAL A 357 -21.33 -2.44 26.63
N ALA A 358 -20.12 -1.98 26.93
CA ALA A 358 -18.95 -2.84 27.07
C ALA A 358 -18.87 -3.53 28.44
N ASN A 359 -19.74 -3.23 29.40
CA ASN A 359 -19.74 -3.85 30.73
C ASN A 359 -18.36 -3.82 31.41
N THR A 360 -17.78 -2.63 31.51
CA THR A 360 -16.38 -2.42 31.96
C THR A 360 -16.23 -2.25 33.46
N GLY A 361 -17.33 -2.01 34.17
CA GLY A 361 -17.30 -1.64 35.60
C GLY A 361 -16.54 -0.33 35.89
N GLN A 362 -16.27 0.49 34.88
CA GLN A 362 -15.44 1.71 34.97
C GLN A 362 -14.01 1.45 35.46
N ALA A 363 -13.51 0.21 35.29
CA ALA A 363 -12.17 -0.17 35.69
C ALA A 363 -11.26 -0.22 34.47
N PRO A 364 -10.19 0.61 34.39
CA PRO A 364 -9.25 0.53 33.28
C PRO A 364 -8.56 -0.84 33.28
N VAL A 365 -8.10 -1.26 32.10
CA VAL A 365 -7.24 -2.45 32.00
C VAL A 365 -5.97 -2.23 32.82
N LYS A 366 -5.34 -3.33 33.19
CA LYS A 366 -4.10 -3.28 33.97
C LYS A 366 -3.05 -2.45 33.22
N ASP A 367 -2.20 -1.74 33.96
CA ASP A 367 -1.05 -1.00 33.44
C ASP A 367 -1.38 0.13 32.43
N ASP A 368 -2.66 0.52 32.28
CA ASP A 368 -3.05 1.73 31.54
C ASP A 368 -3.10 2.95 32.48
N LEU A 369 -2.25 3.94 32.17
CA LEU A 369 -2.06 5.17 32.93
C LEU A 369 -2.63 6.40 32.21
N ASN A 370 -3.36 6.21 31.10
CA ASN A 370 -3.98 7.26 30.30
C ASN A 370 -5.22 7.87 30.99
N ASN A 371 -5.04 8.45 32.18
CA ASN A 371 -6.13 9.02 32.96
C ASN A 371 -6.79 10.23 32.31
N ASN A 372 -6.14 10.83 31.31
CA ASN A 372 -6.65 11.94 30.53
C ASN A 372 -6.39 11.70 29.04
N VAL A 373 -7.21 12.33 28.19
CA VAL A 373 -7.01 12.38 26.74
C VAL A 373 -7.10 13.82 26.25
N GLU A 374 -6.12 14.26 25.47
CA GLU A 374 -6.21 15.55 24.80
C GLU A 374 -7.07 15.40 23.54
N VAL A 375 -8.20 16.10 23.48
CA VAL A 375 -9.04 16.22 22.28
C VAL A 375 -8.60 17.47 21.53
N VAL A 376 -7.71 17.30 20.55
CA VAL A 376 -7.19 18.37 19.70
C VAL A 376 -8.14 18.63 18.54
N VAL A 377 -8.72 19.82 18.50
CA VAL A 377 -9.70 20.23 17.49
C VAL A 377 -9.14 21.36 16.61
N TRP A 378 -8.77 21.01 15.39
CA TRP A 378 -8.39 21.94 14.34
C TRP A 378 -9.62 22.68 13.81
N GLN A 379 -9.42 23.93 13.39
CA GLN A 379 -10.51 24.79 12.91
C GLN A 379 -11.12 24.30 11.58
N ASP A 380 -10.34 23.57 10.79
CA ASP A 380 -10.69 23.05 9.46
C ASP A 380 -9.69 21.94 9.03
N ASN A 381 -9.99 21.31 7.89
CA ASN A 381 -9.14 20.29 7.29
C ASN A 381 -7.78 20.84 6.81
N ASP A 382 -7.69 22.09 6.35
CA ASP A 382 -6.40 22.70 5.93
C ASP A 382 -5.43 22.78 7.12
N SER A 383 -5.92 23.19 8.29
CA SER A 383 -5.12 23.24 9.51
C SER A 383 -4.74 21.84 9.99
N TYR A 384 -5.66 20.88 9.91
CA TYR A 384 -5.36 19.49 10.25
C TYR A 384 -4.22 18.92 9.39
N THR A 385 -4.37 19.02 8.07
CA THR A 385 -3.40 18.51 7.08
C THR A 385 -2.07 19.27 7.11
N THR A 386 -2.08 20.57 7.43
CA THR A 386 -0.87 21.38 7.50
C THR A 386 -0.06 21.13 8.77
N TYR A 387 -0.71 21.07 9.94
CA TYR A 387 0.01 21.17 11.22
C TYR A 387 0.02 19.86 12.02
N SER A 388 -0.99 19.00 11.87
CA SER A 388 -1.18 17.89 12.79
C SER A 388 -0.03 16.88 12.72
N ASN A 389 0.39 16.47 11.52
CA ASN A 389 1.52 15.55 11.37
C ASN A 389 2.81 16.15 11.98
N PHE A 390 3.11 17.42 11.68
CA PHE A 390 4.31 18.07 12.21
C PHE A 390 4.31 18.14 13.74
N LEU A 391 3.15 18.46 14.34
CA LEU A 391 3.01 18.61 15.78
C LEU A 391 2.95 17.28 16.52
N PHE A 392 2.14 16.34 16.04
CA PHE A 392 1.75 15.13 16.77
C PHE A 392 2.12 13.81 16.08
N GLY A 393 2.61 13.85 14.84
CA GLY A 393 3.10 12.67 14.12
C GLY A 393 2.01 11.79 13.49
N ASN A 394 0.74 12.20 13.52
CA ASN A 394 -0.38 11.44 12.96
C ASN A 394 -0.41 11.45 11.44
N SER A 395 -1.11 10.48 10.84
CA SER A 395 -1.53 10.60 9.45
C SER A 395 -2.68 11.61 9.37
N THR A 396 -2.71 12.42 8.33
CA THR A 396 -3.78 13.40 8.08
C THR A 396 -4.73 12.99 6.95
N ASP A 397 -4.56 11.78 6.43
CA ASP A 397 -5.43 11.17 5.41
C ASP A 397 -6.56 10.37 6.07
N ASN A 398 -7.37 11.07 6.87
CA ASN A 398 -8.49 10.53 7.65
C ASN A 398 -9.34 11.69 8.19
N GLY A 399 -10.54 11.37 8.71
CA GLY A 399 -11.42 12.35 9.35
C GLY A 399 -11.05 12.71 10.80
N GLY A 400 -10.05 12.02 11.34
CA GLY A 400 -9.57 12.11 12.71
C GLY A 400 -8.72 10.89 13.05
N GLN A 401 -7.95 10.97 14.14
CA GLN A 401 -7.15 9.84 14.60
C GLN A 401 -6.91 9.88 16.11
N TYR A 402 -7.17 8.75 16.78
CA TYR A 402 -6.68 8.47 18.12
C TYR A 402 -5.22 8.00 18.11
N LEU A 403 -4.39 8.67 18.91
CA LEU A 403 -3.01 8.35 19.23
C LEU A 403 -2.92 7.93 20.69
N GLU A 404 -2.92 6.62 20.93
CA GLU A 404 -2.81 6.05 22.27
C GLU A 404 -1.43 6.28 22.89
N GLY A 405 -0.36 6.21 22.10
CA GLY A 405 1.01 6.26 22.59
C GLY A 405 1.40 4.98 23.36
N ASN A 406 2.11 5.13 24.47
CA ASN A 406 2.44 4.03 25.37
C ASN A 406 1.58 4.12 26.65
N PRO A 407 0.50 3.36 26.77
CA PRO A 407 -0.42 3.49 27.90
C PRO A 407 0.23 3.21 29.26
N SER A 408 1.34 2.47 29.32
CA SER A 408 2.04 2.16 30.58
C SER A 408 3.11 3.17 30.99
N ASP A 409 3.34 4.22 30.21
CA ASP A 409 4.24 5.32 30.59
C ASP A 409 3.45 6.44 31.27
N GLU A 410 3.85 6.82 32.49
CA GLU A 410 3.25 7.94 33.25
C GLU A 410 3.33 9.29 32.53
N ASN A 411 4.29 9.45 31.61
CA ASN A 411 4.47 10.66 30.82
C ASN A 411 3.75 10.61 29.47
N ASN A 412 3.03 9.52 29.19
CA ASN A 412 2.28 9.41 27.96
C ASN A 412 1.14 10.44 27.92
N VAL A 413 0.89 10.97 26.73
CA VAL A 413 -0.23 11.86 26.48
C VAL A 413 -1.04 11.27 25.34
N ALA A 414 -2.11 10.55 25.69
CA ALA A 414 -3.10 10.07 24.74
C ALA A 414 -3.78 11.27 24.06
N ARG A 415 -3.92 11.22 22.73
CA ARG A 415 -4.53 12.31 21.97
C ARG A 415 -5.55 11.79 20.98
N PHE A 416 -6.69 12.45 20.92
CA PHE A 416 -7.60 12.37 19.78
C PHE A 416 -7.43 13.65 18.96
N LEU A 417 -7.11 13.51 17.67
CA LEU A 417 -6.91 14.61 16.74
C LEU A 417 -8.07 14.65 15.75
N ALA A 418 -8.79 15.78 15.65
CA ALA A 418 -9.88 15.98 14.70
C ALA A 418 -9.95 17.42 14.19
N TYR A 419 -10.78 17.63 13.18
CA TYR A 419 -11.13 18.96 12.69
C TYR A 419 -12.64 19.15 12.65
N ARG A 420 -13.07 20.40 12.55
CA ARG A 420 -14.49 20.77 12.44
C ARG A 420 -14.86 21.21 11.04
N TYR A 421 -16.16 21.14 10.72
CA TYR A 421 -16.72 21.89 9.60
C TYR A 421 -16.91 23.36 10.00
N ALA A 422 -16.83 24.24 9.00
CA ALA A 422 -17.12 25.66 9.17
C ALA A 422 -18.62 25.84 9.48
N SER A 423 -18.94 26.04 10.75
CA SER A 423 -20.30 26.25 11.25
C SER A 423 -20.29 27.07 12.54
N GLU A 424 -21.35 27.82 12.79
CA GLU A 424 -21.62 28.46 14.10
C GLU A 424 -21.93 27.38 15.17
N GLU A 425 -22.52 26.26 14.76
CA GLU A 425 -22.82 25.11 15.62
C GLU A 425 -21.60 24.20 15.79
N LEU A 426 -21.59 23.42 16.88
CA LEU A 426 -20.54 22.41 17.10
C LEU A 426 -20.67 21.31 16.06
N SER A 427 -19.61 21.11 15.27
CA SER A 427 -19.56 20.07 14.24
C SER A 427 -18.13 19.56 14.10
N ILE A 428 -17.69 18.76 15.08
CA ILE A 428 -16.38 18.11 15.08
C ILE A 428 -16.55 16.77 14.38
N LEU A 429 -15.76 16.52 13.34
CA LEU A 429 -15.83 15.27 12.59
C LEU A 429 -15.35 14.11 13.47
N ASN A 430 -16.10 13.00 13.45
CA ASN A 430 -15.78 11.75 14.14
C ASN A 430 -15.52 11.86 15.66
N LEU A 431 -16.10 12.85 16.33
CA LEU A 431 -15.88 13.12 17.76
C LEU A 431 -16.15 11.90 18.64
N GLU A 432 -17.33 11.30 18.51
CA GLU A 432 -17.72 10.14 19.29
C GLU A 432 -16.93 8.90 18.87
N HIS A 433 -16.78 8.66 17.56
CA HIS A 433 -16.06 7.51 17.00
C HIS A 433 -14.64 7.39 17.56
N GLU A 434 -13.86 8.47 17.48
CA GLU A 434 -12.47 8.47 17.95
C GLU A 434 -12.36 8.47 19.47
N TYR A 435 -13.36 9.02 20.18
CA TYR A 435 -13.40 8.90 21.64
C TYR A 435 -13.67 7.46 22.09
N ILE A 436 -14.44 6.68 21.31
CA ILE A 436 -14.61 5.25 21.57
C ILE A 436 -13.29 4.51 21.45
N HIS A 437 -12.40 4.87 20.51
CA HIS A 437 -11.05 4.28 20.45
C HIS A 437 -10.24 4.52 21.73
N TYR A 438 -10.31 5.72 22.31
CA TYR A 438 -9.69 6.00 23.60
C TYR A 438 -10.28 5.14 24.73
N LEU A 439 -11.61 5.04 24.79
CA LEU A 439 -12.29 4.26 25.81
C LEU A 439 -12.03 2.75 25.66
N ASP A 440 -12.02 2.24 24.43
CA ASP A 440 -11.74 0.83 24.14
C ASP A 440 -10.30 0.48 24.52
N GLY A 441 -9.33 1.31 24.11
CA GLY A 441 -7.93 1.21 24.55
C GLY A 441 -7.81 1.13 26.07
N ARG A 442 -8.41 2.09 26.77
CA ARG A 442 -8.28 2.20 28.22
C ARG A 442 -9.01 1.12 29.02
N PHE A 443 -10.18 0.65 28.57
CA PHE A 443 -11.07 -0.18 29.39
C PHE A 443 -11.28 -1.61 28.86
N ASN A 444 -10.91 -1.89 27.61
CA ASN A 444 -11.08 -3.20 27.00
C ASN A 444 -9.76 -3.81 26.46
N LEU A 445 -8.81 -3.01 25.99
CA LEU A 445 -7.65 -3.52 25.24
C LEU A 445 -6.35 -3.36 26.04
N TYR A 446 -5.82 -4.46 26.60
CA TYR A 446 -4.58 -4.38 27.38
C TYR A 446 -3.32 -4.14 26.54
N GLY A 447 -2.67 -3.00 26.81
CA GLY A 447 -1.41 -2.59 26.20
C GLY A 447 -1.62 -1.75 24.94
N GLY A 448 -0.54 -1.18 24.40
CA GLY A 448 -0.66 -0.25 23.28
C GLY A 448 -1.13 -0.90 21.97
N PHE A 449 -1.61 -0.09 21.03
CA PHE A 449 -2.20 -0.48 19.74
C PHE A 449 -1.45 -1.56 18.95
N SER A 450 -0.11 -1.57 19.00
CA SER A 450 0.70 -2.60 18.34
C SER A 450 0.46 -4.01 18.91
N LYS A 451 0.26 -4.11 20.22
CA LYS A 451 -0.05 -5.35 20.92
C LYS A 451 -1.44 -5.84 20.57
N THR A 452 -2.42 -4.94 20.51
CA THR A 452 -3.79 -5.25 20.07
C THR A 452 -3.81 -5.92 18.69
N LEU A 453 -2.95 -5.48 17.77
CA LEU A 453 -2.88 -6.02 16.41
C LEU A 453 -2.03 -7.31 16.27
N SER A 454 -1.33 -7.74 17.32
CA SER A 454 -0.25 -8.74 17.21
C SER A 454 -0.68 -10.12 16.71
N GLU A 455 -1.93 -10.53 16.95
CA GLU A 455 -2.47 -11.85 16.61
C GLU A 455 -3.55 -11.81 15.51
N GLY A 456 -3.80 -10.61 14.94
CA GLY A 456 -4.84 -10.38 13.94
C GLY A 456 -6.28 -10.47 14.47
N ASN A 457 -7.26 -10.51 13.56
CA ASN A 457 -8.68 -10.78 13.85
C ASN A 457 -9.36 -9.81 14.86
N ILE A 458 -8.93 -8.55 14.89
CA ILE A 458 -9.46 -7.54 15.80
C ILE A 458 -9.94 -6.25 15.11
N VAL A 459 -9.53 -5.98 13.87
CA VAL A 459 -9.85 -4.71 13.19
C VAL A 459 -11.35 -4.49 13.03
N TRP A 460 -12.11 -5.55 12.76
CA TRP A 460 -13.58 -5.52 12.70
C TRP A 460 -14.19 -5.03 14.03
N TRP A 461 -13.59 -5.39 15.16
CA TRP A 461 -14.02 -4.94 16.49
C TRP A 461 -13.64 -3.49 16.67
N LEU A 462 -12.38 -3.12 16.43
CA LEU A 462 -11.88 -1.75 16.64
C LEU A 462 -12.73 -0.72 15.90
N GLU A 463 -12.86 -0.86 14.59
CA GLU A 463 -13.61 0.11 13.78
C GLU A 463 -15.12 -0.12 13.88
N GLY A 464 -15.57 -1.38 13.86
CA GLY A 464 -16.99 -1.70 13.93
C GLY A 464 -17.64 -1.35 15.27
N PHE A 465 -16.90 -1.43 16.38
CA PHE A 465 -17.41 -1.07 17.70
C PHE A 465 -17.50 0.45 17.87
N ALA A 466 -16.53 1.20 17.37
CA ALA A 466 -16.61 2.65 17.29
C ALA A 466 -17.82 3.11 16.44
N GLU A 467 -18.01 2.50 15.27
CA GLU A 467 -19.18 2.74 14.41
C GLU A 467 -20.50 2.37 15.10
N TYR A 468 -20.55 1.22 15.79
CA TYR A 468 -21.74 0.80 16.54
C TYR A 468 -22.07 1.76 17.67
N MET A 469 -21.06 2.23 18.41
CA MET A 469 -21.27 3.17 19.49
C MET A 469 -21.73 4.55 19.00
N HIS A 470 -21.33 4.96 17.80
CA HIS A 470 -21.81 6.18 17.15
C HIS A 470 -23.24 6.03 16.58
N TYR A 471 -23.48 5.04 15.72
CA TYR A 471 -24.73 4.90 14.97
C TYR A 471 -25.82 4.09 15.67
N LYS A 472 -25.46 3.23 16.64
CA LYS A 472 -26.36 2.25 17.26
C LYS A 472 -27.07 1.41 16.21
N ASN A 473 -28.38 1.51 16.08
CA ASN A 473 -29.15 0.75 15.09
C ASN A 473 -29.42 1.56 13.80
N GLY A 474 -28.94 2.81 13.72
CA GLY A 474 -29.28 3.77 12.68
C GLY A 474 -28.31 3.87 11.50
N TYR A 475 -27.38 2.92 11.33
CA TYR A 475 -26.41 3.00 10.23
C TYR A 475 -26.99 2.46 8.91
N GLN A 476 -27.91 3.20 8.29
CA GLN A 476 -28.62 2.75 7.08
C GLN A 476 -27.67 2.36 5.94
N ALA A 477 -26.62 3.14 5.69
CA ALA A 477 -25.63 2.83 4.65
C ALA A 477 -24.88 1.51 4.88
N ALA A 478 -24.81 1.00 6.11
CA ALA A 478 -24.28 -0.34 6.38
C ALA A 478 -25.32 -1.42 6.07
N VAL A 479 -26.58 -1.18 6.40
CA VAL A 479 -27.70 -2.10 6.10
C VAL A 479 -27.90 -2.24 4.58
N ASP A 480 -27.84 -1.15 3.82
CA ASP A 480 -28.03 -1.16 2.37
C ASP A 480 -26.99 -2.05 1.64
N LEU A 481 -25.78 -2.19 2.20
CA LEU A 481 -24.72 -3.03 1.61
C LEU A 481 -25.05 -4.52 1.60
N THR A 482 -25.95 -4.96 2.47
CA THR A 482 -26.32 -6.37 2.58
C THR A 482 -27.04 -6.88 1.32
N GLY A 483 -27.68 -6.01 0.52
CA GLY A 483 -28.34 -6.42 -0.73
C GLY A 483 -27.40 -6.75 -1.88
N ASP A 484 -26.26 -6.04 -1.98
CA ASP A 484 -25.36 -6.09 -3.16
C ASP A 484 -24.15 -7.03 -2.99
N LYS A 485 -23.77 -7.35 -1.74
CA LYS A 485 -22.64 -8.21 -1.39
C LYS A 485 -22.92 -8.93 -0.08
N HIS A 486 -22.39 -10.14 0.08
CA HIS A 486 -22.42 -10.84 1.37
C HIS A 486 -21.00 -11.26 1.73
N TYR A 487 -20.50 -10.76 2.86
CA TYR A 487 -19.35 -11.38 3.52
C TYR A 487 -19.86 -12.34 4.59
N SER A 488 -19.24 -13.52 4.66
CA SER A 488 -19.39 -14.39 5.82
C SER A 488 -18.85 -13.70 7.08
N LEU A 489 -19.40 -14.05 8.24
CA LEU A 489 -18.91 -13.54 9.53
C LEU A 489 -17.42 -13.88 9.72
N ALA A 490 -16.99 -15.06 9.27
CA ALA A 490 -15.58 -15.46 9.27
C ALA A 490 -14.69 -14.53 8.42
N GLU A 491 -15.15 -14.10 7.23
CA GLU A 491 -14.42 -13.12 6.41
C GLU A 491 -14.36 -11.76 7.10
N ILE A 492 -15.46 -11.29 7.69
CA ILE A 492 -15.48 -10.02 8.43
C ILE A 492 -14.51 -10.07 9.60
N PHE A 493 -14.50 -11.17 10.37
CA PHE A 493 -13.57 -11.36 11.47
C PHE A 493 -12.10 -11.47 11.05
N ALA A 494 -11.82 -11.83 9.79
CA ALA A 494 -10.48 -11.82 9.21
C ALA A 494 -10.04 -10.46 8.64
N THR A 495 -10.84 -9.41 8.84
CA THR A 495 -10.54 -8.07 8.32
C THR A 495 -9.23 -7.51 8.88
N THR A 496 -8.49 -6.85 7.99
CA THR A 496 -7.28 -6.06 8.25
C THR A 496 -7.46 -4.68 7.63
N TYR A 497 -6.61 -3.72 8.00
CA TYR A 497 -6.61 -2.38 7.41
C TYR A 497 -6.23 -2.32 5.92
N ASP A 498 -5.83 -3.44 5.31
CA ASP A 498 -5.56 -3.52 3.86
C ASP A 498 -6.84 -3.72 3.03
N HIS A 499 -7.96 -4.01 3.69
CA HIS A 499 -9.26 -4.14 3.03
C HIS A 499 -9.94 -2.80 2.80
N ASP A 500 -10.97 -2.79 1.94
CA ASP A 500 -11.73 -1.59 1.63
C ASP A 500 -12.53 -1.05 2.82
N LEU A 501 -12.89 0.24 2.76
CA LEU A 501 -13.58 0.93 3.84
C LEU A 501 -14.95 0.30 4.19
N ASN A 502 -15.67 -0.30 3.23
CA ASN A 502 -16.93 -0.97 3.56
C ASN A 502 -16.67 -2.19 4.44
N ARG A 503 -15.68 -3.02 4.08
CA ARG A 503 -15.34 -4.21 4.86
C ARG A 503 -14.84 -3.85 6.27
N VAL A 504 -14.02 -2.81 6.39
CA VAL A 504 -13.46 -2.35 7.66
C VAL A 504 -14.55 -1.77 8.59
N TYR A 505 -15.33 -0.80 8.10
CA TYR A 505 -16.22 -0.01 8.95
C TYR A 505 -17.65 -0.55 8.98
N ARG A 506 -18.28 -0.70 7.82
CA ARG A 506 -19.72 -1.02 7.72
C ARG A 506 -20.03 -2.49 8.00
N TRP A 507 -19.21 -3.40 7.46
CA TRP A 507 -19.33 -4.82 7.78
C TRP A 507 -18.85 -5.13 9.19
N GLY A 508 -17.80 -4.45 9.67
CA GLY A 508 -17.39 -4.49 11.07
C GLY A 508 -18.53 -4.09 12.01
N TYR A 509 -19.21 -2.98 11.71
CA TYR A 509 -20.40 -2.52 12.43
C TYR A 509 -21.51 -3.58 12.48
N LEU A 510 -21.85 -4.21 11.34
CA LEU A 510 -22.89 -5.24 11.29
C LEU A 510 -22.52 -6.45 12.14
N ALA A 511 -21.26 -6.89 12.11
CA ALA A 511 -20.79 -8.00 12.92
C ALA A 511 -20.83 -7.68 14.43
N VAL A 512 -20.41 -6.47 14.83
CA VAL A 512 -20.50 -6.01 16.22
C VAL A 512 -21.96 -5.94 16.68
N ARG A 513 -22.83 -5.33 15.88
CA ARG A 513 -24.26 -5.22 16.20
C ARG A 513 -24.90 -6.59 16.37
N PHE A 514 -24.65 -7.52 15.44
CA PHE A 514 -25.12 -8.89 15.53
C PHE A 514 -24.70 -9.55 16.84
N LEU A 515 -23.42 -9.49 17.21
CA LEU A 515 -22.94 -10.09 18.43
C LEU A 515 -23.54 -9.44 19.69
N LEU A 516 -23.66 -8.10 19.72
CA LEU A 516 -24.25 -7.41 20.87
C LEU A 516 -25.74 -7.71 21.05
N GLU A 517 -26.48 -7.87 19.95
CA GLU A 517 -27.92 -8.17 19.99
C GLU A 517 -28.22 -9.66 20.27
N GLN A 518 -27.47 -10.57 19.63
CA GLN A 518 -27.78 -12.01 19.64
C GLN A 518 -26.86 -12.82 20.56
N HIS A 519 -25.61 -12.39 20.76
CA HIS A 519 -24.56 -13.13 21.46
C HIS A 519 -23.78 -12.30 22.49
N PRO A 520 -24.45 -11.58 23.42
CA PRO A 520 -23.76 -10.70 24.37
C PRO A 520 -22.81 -11.47 25.32
N SER A 521 -23.09 -12.75 25.61
CA SER A 521 -22.19 -13.62 26.40
C SER A 521 -20.86 -13.89 25.72
N GLU A 522 -20.87 -14.01 24.39
CA GLU A 522 -19.71 -14.23 23.55
C GLU A 522 -18.87 -12.96 23.49
N VAL A 523 -19.52 -11.78 23.42
CA VAL A 523 -18.84 -10.47 23.55
C VAL A 523 -18.14 -10.35 24.90
N ASP A 524 -18.83 -10.66 26.01
CA ASP A 524 -18.24 -10.65 27.35
C ASP A 524 -17.02 -11.59 27.43
N ARG A 525 -17.09 -12.76 26.79
CA ARG A 525 -15.99 -13.74 26.76
C ARG A 525 -14.79 -13.24 25.98
N ILE A 526 -14.97 -12.73 24.76
CA ILE A 526 -13.83 -12.24 23.97
C ILE A 526 -13.21 -11.00 24.64
N LEU A 527 -14.00 -10.09 25.20
CA LEU A 527 -13.49 -8.92 25.91
C LEU A 527 -12.65 -9.28 27.14
N GLN A 528 -12.91 -10.40 27.83
CA GLN A 528 -12.04 -10.87 28.91
C GLN A 528 -10.62 -11.20 28.42
N TYR A 529 -10.48 -11.78 27.23
CA TYR A 529 -9.17 -12.04 26.63
C TYR A 529 -8.45 -10.73 26.27
N ALA A 530 -9.16 -9.77 25.66
CA ALA A 530 -8.58 -8.47 25.35
C ALA A 530 -8.13 -7.70 26.61
N ARG A 531 -8.95 -7.69 27.66
CA ARG A 531 -8.67 -7.00 28.94
C ARG A 531 -7.50 -7.59 29.71
N SER A 532 -7.22 -8.88 29.50
CA SER A 532 -6.07 -9.56 30.09
C SER A 532 -4.84 -9.57 29.17
N GLY A 533 -4.99 -9.13 27.92
CA GLY A 533 -3.93 -9.11 26.91
C GLY A 533 -3.67 -10.45 26.24
N ASP A 534 -4.56 -11.43 26.38
CA ASP A 534 -4.47 -12.74 25.74
C ASP A 534 -5.05 -12.69 24.32
N TYR A 535 -4.39 -11.95 23.43
CA TYR A 535 -4.84 -11.79 22.05
C TYR A 535 -4.76 -13.08 21.23
N SER A 536 -4.00 -14.08 21.69
CA SER A 536 -3.96 -15.42 21.07
C SER A 536 -5.26 -16.17 21.34
N ALA A 537 -5.76 -16.11 22.59
CA ALA A 537 -7.07 -16.64 22.92
C ALA A 537 -8.21 -15.87 22.22
N TRP A 538 -8.12 -14.53 22.16
CA TRP A 538 -9.05 -13.70 21.35
C TRP A 538 -9.11 -14.19 19.90
N SER A 539 -7.97 -14.26 19.20
CA SER A 539 -7.91 -14.60 17.78
C SER A 539 -8.44 -16.02 17.51
N ARG A 540 -8.16 -16.97 18.40
CA ARG A 540 -8.69 -18.34 18.31
C ARG A 540 -10.20 -18.37 18.49
N GLU A 541 -10.70 -17.68 19.52
CA GLU A 541 -12.12 -17.64 19.85
C GLU A 541 -12.94 -16.98 18.74
N VAL A 542 -12.48 -15.83 18.24
CA VAL A 542 -13.12 -15.11 17.13
C VAL A 542 -13.17 -15.97 15.86
N LYS A 543 -12.11 -16.73 15.53
CA LYS A 543 -12.14 -17.67 14.39
C LYS A 543 -13.18 -18.77 14.55
N LEU A 544 -13.31 -19.33 15.75
CA LEU A 544 -14.32 -20.35 16.05
C LEU A 544 -15.73 -19.77 15.90
N LEU A 545 -16.02 -18.64 16.56
CA LEU A 545 -17.30 -17.94 16.47
C LEU A 545 -17.66 -17.58 15.02
N GLY A 546 -16.69 -17.12 14.24
CA GLY A 546 -16.91 -16.76 12.84
C GLY A 546 -17.41 -17.94 12.00
N SER A 547 -16.97 -19.16 12.31
CA SER A 547 -17.45 -20.38 11.65
C SER A 547 -18.78 -20.89 12.21
N GLU A 548 -18.94 -20.88 13.54
CA GLU A 548 -20.12 -21.41 14.23
C GLU A 548 -21.37 -20.55 14.01
N LEU A 549 -21.21 -19.23 14.01
CA LEU A 549 -22.31 -18.28 13.92
C LEU A 549 -22.59 -17.81 12.48
N ASN A 550 -21.87 -18.34 11.48
CA ASN A 550 -21.92 -17.81 10.12
C ASN A 550 -23.33 -17.87 9.51
N THR A 551 -24.01 -19.01 9.67
CA THR A 551 -25.38 -19.21 9.16
C THR A 551 -26.40 -18.35 9.89
N GLU A 552 -26.22 -18.18 11.20
CA GLU A 552 -27.09 -17.33 12.02
C GLU A 552 -26.92 -15.86 11.65
N PHE A 553 -25.68 -15.41 11.44
CA PHE A 553 -25.37 -14.06 10.98
C PHE A 553 -26.04 -13.75 9.64
N ALA A 554 -25.93 -14.65 8.64
CA ALA A 554 -26.60 -14.47 7.36
C ALA A 554 -28.12 -14.33 7.51
N THR A 555 -28.74 -15.15 8.37
CA THR A 555 -30.18 -15.07 8.67
C THR A 555 -30.55 -13.77 9.38
N TRP A 556 -29.69 -13.28 10.28
CA TRP A 556 -29.90 -12.01 10.96
C TRP A 556 -29.80 -10.82 10.00
N LEU A 557 -28.85 -10.85 9.04
CA LEU A 557 -28.74 -9.80 8.01
C LEU A 557 -30.04 -9.65 7.20
N ASP A 558 -30.68 -10.76 6.82
CA ASP A 558 -31.98 -10.74 6.14
C ASP A 558 -33.05 -10.03 6.99
N SER A 559 -33.05 -10.27 8.31
CA SER A 559 -34.03 -9.65 9.22
C SER A 559 -33.84 -8.14 9.34
N VAL A 560 -32.60 -7.67 9.44
CA VAL A 560 -32.28 -6.23 9.58
C VAL A 560 -32.57 -5.49 8.27
N SER A 561 -32.38 -6.16 7.14
CA SER A 561 -32.72 -5.63 5.81
C SER A 561 -34.23 -5.41 5.68
N VAL A 562 -35.05 -6.35 6.17
CA VAL A 562 -36.52 -6.25 6.13
C VAL A 562 -37.06 -5.17 7.07
N GLU A 563 -36.50 -5.00 8.26
CA GLU A 563 -36.92 -3.93 9.19
C GLU A 563 -36.74 -2.53 8.57
N SER A 564 -35.67 -2.33 7.79
CA SER A 564 -35.39 -1.07 7.10
C SER A 564 -36.44 -0.69 6.04
N HIS A 565 -37.12 -1.67 5.45
CA HIS A 565 -38.14 -1.48 4.40
C HIS A 565 -39.52 -1.05 4.93
N THR A 566 -39.68 -0.85 6.23
CA THR A 566 -40.90 -0.25 6.82
C THR A 566 -40.80 1.26 7.06
N GLY A 567 -39.67 1.88 6.70
CA GLY A 567 -39.47 3.34 6.64
C GLY A 567 -39.65 3.89 5.21
N ASP A 568 -40.44 4.95 5.09
CA ASP A 568 -40.82 5.59 3.83
C ASP A 568 -39.64 6.32 3.12
N GLY A 569 -39.24 5.81 1.94
CA GLY A 569 -38.88 6.64 0.77
C GLY A 569 -37.43 6.64 0.23
N SER A 570 -37.17 5.84 -0.83
CA SER A 570 -36.73 6.26 -2.20
C SER A 570 -35.68 5.37 -2.90
N GLU A 571 -36.16 4.51 -3.82
CA GLU A 571 -35.64 3.95 -5.11
C GLU A 571 -34.15 4.09 -5.48
N GLY A 572 -33.44 3.12 -6.09
CA GLY A 572 -33.68 1.81 -6.76
C GLY A 572 -32.28 1.26 -7.16
N ASP A 573 -32.00 0.09 -7.75
CA ASP A 573 -32.71 -0.95 -8.51
C ASP A 573 -31.81 -2.22 -8.48
N SER A 574 -32.42 -3.38 -8.67
CA SER A 574 -31.95 -4.74 -8.42
C SER A 574 -31.02 -5.38 -9.47
N GLY A 575 -30.26 -6.42 -9.06
CA GLY A 575 -29.65 -7.38 -9.98
C GLY A 575 -29.09 -8.64 -9.29
N SER A 576 -29.85 -9.74 -9.30
CA SER A 576 -29.57 -11.06 -8.69
C SER A 576 -28.70 -11.99 -9.55
N ILE A 577 -27.76 -12.77 -8.97
CA ILE A 577 -27.33 -14.09 -9.50
C ILE A 577 -26.89 -15.03 -8.34
N GLU A 578 -27.44 -16.25 -8.30
CA GLU A 578 -27.12 -17.35 -7.38
C GLU A 578 -25.78 -18.05 -7.68
N THR A 579 -25.12 -18.68 -6.69
CA THR A 579 -24.22 -19.82 -6.97
C THR A 579 -24.02 -20.78 -5.76
N PRO A 580 -23.79 -22.10 -5.99
CA PRO A 580 -23.98 -23.20 -5.03
C PRO A 580 -22.70 -23.81 -4.39
N GLN A 581 -22.92 -24.78 -3.49
CA GLN A 581 -22.02 -25.50 -2.56
C GLN A 581 -20.72 -26.15 -3.12
N SER A 582 -19.73 -26.28 -2.23
CA SER A 582 -18.32 -26.69 -2.45
C SER A 582 -18.08 -28.21 -2.56
N GLN A 583 -17.19 -28.63 -3.49
CA GLN A 583 -16.77 -30.02 -3.76
C GLN A 583 -15.31 -30.28 -3.32
N THR A 584 -14.95 -31.55 -3.00
CA THR A 584 -13.61 -31.97 -2.51
C THR A 584 -12.69 -32.52 -3.61
N PHE A 585 -11.38 -32.17 -3.57
CA PHE A 585 -10.35 -32.55 -4.57
C PHE A 585 -9.31 -33.55 -4.04
N GLU A 586 -8.85 -34.48 -4.90
CA GLU A 586 -7.73 -35.41 -4.62
C GLU A 586 -6.40 -34.94 -5.26
N SER A 587 -5.25 -35.21 -4.64
CA SER A 587 -3.93 -34.77 -5.14
C SER A 587 -3.08 -35.92 -5.67
N ILE A 588 -2.58 -35.80 -6.91
CA ILE A 588 -1.71 -36.78 -7.55
C ILE A 588 -0.34 -36.15 -7.80
N GLY A 589 0.74 -36.81 -7.37
CA GLY A 589 2.12 -36.35 -7.62
C GLY A 589 2.58 -36.59 -9.07
N LEU A 590 3.68 -35.95 -9.48
CA LEU A 590 4.28 -36.16 -10.81
C LEU A 590 4.92 -37.54 -10.98
N ASN A 591 4.85 -38.10 -12.19
CA ASN A 591 5.39 -39.44 -12.52
C ASN A 591 4.74 -40.54 -11.67
N ARG A 592 3.42 -40.44 -11.47
CA ARG A 592 2.62 -41.37 -10.66
C ARG A 592 1.46 -41.94 -11.47
N LEU A 593 0.99 -43.10 -11.01
CA LEU A 593 -0.21 -43.77 -11.48
C LEU A 593 -1.21 -43.80 -10.32
N HIS A 594 -2.48 -43.52 -10.60
CA HIS A 594 -3.57 -43.56 -9.62
C HIS A 594 -4.86 -44.05 -10.28
N SER A 595 -5.65 -44.88 -9.59
CA SER A 595 -6.87 -45.48 -10.16
C SER A 595 -8.14 -44.85 -9.59
N PHE A 596 -9.12 -44.61 -10.46
CA PHE A 596 -10.42 -44.04 -10.11
C PHE A 596 -11.57 -45.00 -10.49
N SER A 597 -12.68 -44.84 -9.77
CA SER A 597 -13.98 -45.45 -10.08
C SER A 597 -15.10 -44.40 -9.96
N ALA A 598 -16.08 -44.43 -10.86
CA ALA A 598 -17.21 -43.50 -10.87
C ALA A 598 -18.46 -44.18 -11.44
N GLU A 599 -19.63 -43.79 -10.92
CA GLU A 599 -20.94 -44.21 -11.44
C GLU A 599 -21.33 -43.37 -12.67
N ASP A 600 -22.40 -43.76 -13.38
CA ASP A 600 -22.91 -43.04 -14.55
C ASP A 600 -23.12 -41.54 -14.24
N TYR A 601 -22.56 -40.67 -15.08
CA TYR A 601 -22.65 -39.21 -15.00
C TYR A 601 -22.01 -38.57 -13.77
N GLN A 602 -21.16 -39.32 -13.06
CA GLN A 602 -20.41 -38.78 -11.92
C GLN A 602 -19.07 -38.18 -12.37
N GLU A 603 -18.69 -37.09 -11.72
CA GLU A 603 -17.40 -36.41 -11.91
C GLU A 603 -16.46 -36.68 -10.73
N ARG A 604 -15.19 -36.97 -11.04
CA ARG A 604 -14.10 -37.04 -10.06
C ARG A 604 -13.10 -35.93 -10.33
N LEU A 605 -12.81 -35.15 -9.28
CA LEU A 605 -11.91 -34.00 -9.36
C LEU A 605 -10.58 -34.29 -8.67
N PHE A 606 -9.49 -34.02 -9.37
CA PHE A 606 -8.14 -34.11 -8.81
C PHE A 606 -7.24 -32.99 -9.31
N TYR A 607 -6.05 -32.85 -8.70
CA TYR A 607 -5.05 -31.90 -9.16
C TYR A 607 -3.62 -32.47 -9.09
N VAL A 608 -2.74 -31.87 -9.88
CA VAL A 608 -1.31 -32.15 -9.95
C VAL A 608 -0.53 -30.85 -9.80
N ASP A 609 0.38 -30.78 -8.83
CA ASP A 609 1.26 -29.62 -8.66
C ASP A 609 2.54 -29.80 -9.50
N VAL A 610 2.73 -28.95 -10.51
CA VAL A 610 3.91 -28.92 -11.37
C VAL A 610 4.89 -27.88 -10.84
N PRO A 611 6.09 -28.27 -10.37
CA PRO A 611 7.09 -27.35 -9.86
C PRO A 611 7.86 -26.69 -11.00
N ASN A 612 8.62 -25.64 -10.67
CA ASN A 612 9.55 -25.00 -11.58
C ASN A 612 10.55 -25.97 -12.22
N GLY A 613 10.92 -25.64 -13.47
CA GLY A 613 11.96 -26.34 -14.22
C GLY A 613 11.50 -27.64 -14.90
N VAL A 614 10.19 -27.87 -15.06
CA VAL A 614 9.64 -28.97 -15.87
C VAL A 614 9.62 -28.54 -17.34
N SER A 615 10.20 -29.31 -18.26
CA SER A 615 10.22 -29.06 -19.71
C SER A 615 9.13 -29.78 -20.49
N GLU A 616 8.60 -30.88 -19.96
CA GLU A 616 7.53 -31.68 -20.57
C GLU A 616 6.59 -32.14 -19.45
N PHE A 617 5.27 -32.02 -19.66
CA PHE A 617 4.24 -32.48 -18.73
C PHE A 617 3.03 -33.01 -19.51
N SER A 618 2.54 -34.20 -19.13
CA SER A 618 1.32 -34.77 -19.69
C SER A 618 0.56 -35.61 -18.65
N VAL A 619 -0.74 -35.78 -18.88
CA VAL A 619 -1.61 -36.66 -18.09
C VAL A 619 -2.42 -37.54 -19.03
N SER A 620 -2.40 -38.84 -18.78
CA SER A 620 -3.08 -39.86 -19.59
C SER A 620 -4.04 -40.69 -18.75
N ILE A 621 -5.13 -41.16 -19.35
CA ILE A 621 -6.03 -42.16 -18.76
C ILE A 621 -6.08 -43.44 -19.59
N THR A 622 -6.28 -44.58 -18.92
CA THR A 622 -6.49 -45.88 -19.55
C THR A 622 -7.37 -46.75 -18.64
N GLY A 623 -8.42 -47.40 -19.15
CA GLY A 623 -9.28 -48.24 -18.31
C GLY A 623 -10.56 -48.77 -18.95
N ASP A 624 -11.49 -49.23 -18.12
CA ASP A 624 -12.83 -49.68 -18.51
C ASP A 624 -13.85 -48.52 -18.55
N GLY A 625 -15.05 -48.78 -19.08
CA GLY A 625 -16.12 -47.78 -19.23
C GLY A 625 -15.82 -46.70 -20.28
N ASP A 626 -16.47 -45.55 -20.12
CA ASP A 626 -16.33 -44.37 -20.99
C ASP A 626 -16.07 -43.13 -20.12
N ALA A 627 -14.80 -42.84 -19.86
CA ALA A 627 -14.34 -41.73 -19.03
C ALA A 627 -13.66 -40.65 -19.87
N ASP A 628 -14.12 -39.41 -19.75
CA ASP A 628 -13.57 -38.25 -20.45
C ASP A 628 -12.67 -37.43 -19.48
N LEU A 629 -11.47 -37.06 -19.94
CA LEU A 629 -10.51 -36.23 -19.20
C LEU A 629 -10.58 -34.76 -19.64
N TYR A 630 -10.73 -33.88 -18.66
CA TYR A 630 -10.74 -32.43 -18.81
C TYR A 630 -9.68 -31.80 -17.92
N ALA A 631 -9.00 -30.75 -18.39
CA ALA A 631 -7.95 -30.07 -17.63
C ALA A 631 -8.03 -28.54 -17.70
N SER A 632 -7.56 -27.92 -16.61
CA SER A 632 -7.41 -26.48 -16.46
C SER A 632 -6.20 -26.16 -15.58
N TYR A 633 -5.45 -25.12 -15.94
CA TYR A 633 -4.34 -24.57 -15.17
C TYR A 633 -4.84 -23.50 -14.20
N GLU A 634 -4.53 -23.64 -12.91
CA GLU A 634 -4.89 -22.78 -11.77
C GLU A 634 -6.39 -22.48 -11.56
N LYS A 635 -7.24 -23.10 -12.37
CA LYS A 635 -8.69 -23.08 -12.27
C LYS A 635 -9.20 -24.52 -12.19
N VAL A 636 -10.22 -24.78 -11.38
CA VAL A 636 -10.90 -26.08 -11.34
C VAL A 636 -11.43 -26.41 -12.74
N ALA A 637 -11.13 -27.61 -13.24
CA ALA A 637 -11.75 -28.14 -14.44
C ALA A 637 -13.03 -28.90 -14.08
N HIS A 638 -14.10 -28.65 -14.83
CA HIS A 638 -15.31 -29.46 -14.86
C HIS A 638 -15.57 -29.91 -16.30
N TYR A 639 -16.36 -30.96 -16.51
CA TYR A 639 -16.75 -31.42 -17.85
C TYR A 639 -17.48 -30.33 -18.68
N TYR A 640 -18.07 -29.34 -18.01
CA TYR A 640 -18.74 -28.19 -18.64
C TYR A 640 -17.94 -26.88 -18.58
N ASP A 641 -16.78 -26.86 -17.91
CA ASP A 641 -15.93 -25.68 -17.77
C ASP A 641 -14.45 -26.09 -17.62
N TYR A 642 -13.74 -26.15 -18.75
CA TYR A 642 -12.35 -26.59 -18.84
C TYR A 642 -11.57 -25.81 -19.90
N GLN A 643 -10.24 -25.84 -19.82
CA GLN A 643 -9.35 -25.18 -20.80
C GLN A 643 -8.96 -26.12 -21.94
N MET A 644 -8.74 -27.39 -21.65
CA MET A 644 -8.35 -28.39 -22.66
C MET A 644 -8.92 -29.78 -22.36
N SER A 645 -9.19 -30.52 -23.43
CA SER A 645 -9.62 -31.92 -23.39
C SER A 645 -9.35 -32.55 -24.76
N GLU A 646 -9.14 -33.86 -24.78
CA GLU A 646 -9.02 -34.68 -26.00
C GLU A 646 -10.03 -35.84 -25.99
N PHE A 647 -11.26 -35.58 -25.55
CA PHE A 647 -12.17 -36.68 -25.27
C PHE A 647 -12.52 -37.53 -26.50
N GLN A 648 -12.56 -38.85 -26.32
CA GLN A 648 -12.97 -39.82 -27.34
C GLN A 648 -13.82 -40.93 -26.72
N ARG A 649 -14.41 -41.81 -27.55
CA ARG A 649 -15.19 -42.93 -27.00
C ARG A 649 -14.26 -43.96 -26.36
N GLY A 650 -14.49 -44.25 -25.08
CA GLY A 650 -13.73 -45.16 -24.25
C GLY A 650 -12.63 -44.44 -23.46
N SER A 651 -12.20 -45.05 -22.36
CA SER A 651 -11.30 -44.42 -21.37
C SER A 651 -9.81 -44.39 -21.74
N GLU A 652 -9.45 -44.09 -23.00
CA GLU A 652 -8.04 -43.98 -23.45
C GLU A 652 -7.75 -42.55 -23.95
N GLU A 653 -7.26 -41.64 -23.10
CA GLU A 653 -7.07 -40.23 -23.48
C GLU A 653 -5.74 -39.70 -22.96
N THR A 654 -5.18 -38.68 -23.60
CA THR A 654 -3.94 -38.04 -23.14
C THR A 654 -4.01 -36.55 -23.40
N ILE A 655 -3.65 -35.75 -22.39
CA ILE A 655 -3.48 -34.31 -22.50
C ILE A 655 -2.00 -34.00 -22.33
N GLU A 656 -1.36 -33.52 -23.40
CA GLU A 656 0.00 -33.00 -23.38
C GLU A 656 -0.02 -31.48 -23.24
N PHE A 657 0.71 -30.95 -22.27
CA PHE A 657 0.78 -29.51 -22.03
C PHE A 657 1.92 -28.90 -22.82
N GLU A 658 1.63 -27.85 -23.60
CA GLU A 658 2.65 -27.17 -24.40
C GLU A 658 3.63 -26.41 -23.50
N ALA A 659 4.92 -26.59 -23.77
CA ALA A 659 5.96 -25.79 -23.16
C ALA A 659 5.81 -24.33 -23.60
N GLN A 660 5.95 -23.42 -22.63
CA GLN A 660 5.99 -21.99 -22.85
C GLN A 660 7.20 -21.64 -23.73
N SER A 661 7.28 -20.40 -24.22
CA SER A 661 8.36 -19.93 -25.10
C SER A 661 9.77 -20.07 -24.52
N ASN A 662 9.91 -20.28 -23.21
CA ASN A 662 11.16 -20.56 -22.50
C ASN A 662 11.57 -22.06 -22.53
N GLY A 663 10.77 -22.94 -23.15
CA GLY A 663 11.00 -24.38 -23.19
C GLY A 663 10.54 -25.14 -21.95
N LEU A 664 9.79 -24.50 -21.04
CA LEU A 664 9.29 -25.08 -19.79
C LEU A 664 7.76 -25.08 -19.71
N ILE A 665 7.21 -26.04 -18.99
CA ILE A 665 5.80 -26.11 -18.60
C ILE A 665 5.55 -25.09 -17.49
N ALA A 666 4.39 -24.44 -17.54
CA ALA A 666 4.01 -23.47 -16.53
C ALA A 666 3.99 -24.12 -15.12
N PRO A 667 4.71 -23.56 -14.14
CA PRO A 667 4.73 -24.09 -12.79
C PRO A 667 3.46 -23.68 -12.05
N GLY A 668 2.71 -24.63 -11.51
CA GLY A 668 1.47 -24.33 -10.80
C GLY A 668 0.60 -25.56 -10.64
N ARG A 669 -0.63 -25.34 -10.16
CA ARG A 669 -1.59 -26.42 -9.94
C ARG A 669 -2.45 -26.63 -11.18
N TYR A 670 -2.40 -27.83 -11.72
CA TYR A 670 -3.27 -28.26 -12.81
C TYR A 670 -4.41 -29.07 -12.23
N TYR A 671 -5.65 -28.63 -12.44
CA TYR A 671 -6.86 -29.32 -12.01
C TYR A 671 -7.42 -30.14 -13.16
N PHE A 672 -7.97 -31.29 -12.81
CA PHE A 672 -8.52 -32.25 -13.74
C PHE A 672 -9.89 -32.71 -13.30
N SER A 673 -10.78 -32.88 -14.27
CA SER A 673 -12.05 -33.57 -14.13
C SER A 673 -12.01 -34.86 -14.94
N LEU A 674 -12.36 -35.96 -14.28
CA LEU A 674 -12.59 -37.26 -14.91
C LEU A 674 -14.09 -37.54 -14.83
N ALA A 675 -14.77 -37.40 -15.96
CA ALA A 675 -16.23 -37.50 -16.02
C ALA A 675 -16.66 -38.84 -16.62
N ALA A 676 -17.51 -39.59 -15.91
CA ALA A 676 -18.06 -40.85 -16.39
C ALA A 676 -19.25 -40.61 -17.32
N ARG A 677 -19.11 -40.90 -18.62
CA ARG A 677 -20.26 -41.01 -19.53
C ARG A 677 -20.99 -42.33 -19.37
N GLU A 678 -20.21 -43.38 -19.11
CA GLU A 678 -20.66 -44.67 -18.60
C GLU A 678 -19.80 -45.02 -17.38
N ALA A 679 -20.40 -45.69 -16.39
CA ALA A 679 -19.73 -46.08 -15.16
C ALA A 679 -18.46 -46.88 -15.43
N PHE A 680 -17.41 -46.60 -14.67
CA PHE A 680 -16.12 -47.28 -14.75
C PHE A 680 -15.61 -47.65 -13.36
N GLN A 681 -14.85 -48.73 -13.28
CA GLN A 681 -14.37 -49.27 -12.00
C GLN A 681 -12.86 -49.18 -11.86
N ASN A 682 -12.09 -49.16 -12.96
CA ASN A 682 -10.63 -49.14 -12.94
C ASN A 682 -10.05 -48.28 -14.08
N VAL A 683 -10.28 -46.96 -14.02
CA VAL A 683 -9.57 -46.01 -14.90
C VAL A 683 -8.30 -45.53 -14.22
N GLU A 684 -7.15 -45.82 -14.81
CA GLU A 684 -5.83 -45.41 -14.34
C GLU A 684 -5.45 -44.07 -14.94
N VAL A 685 -5.18 -43.08 -14.09
CA VAL A 685 -4.58 -41.79 -14.43
C VAL A 685 -3.07 -41.87 -14.24
N VAL A 686 -2.31 -41.55 -15.28
CA VAL A 686 -0.83 -41.49 -15.27
C VAL A 686 -0.36 -40.07 -15.53
N THR A 687 0.44 -39.51 -14.62
CA THR A 687 1.09 -38.20 -14.81
C THR A 687 2.54 -38.40 -15.25
N PHE A 688 3.02 -37.63 -16.21
CA PHE A 688 4.42 -37.66 -16.68
C PHE A 688 5.03 -36.26 -16.66
N ALA A 689 6.25 -36.12 -16.13
CA ALA A 689 7.01 -34.86 -16.18
C ALA A 689 8.53 -35.04 -16.28
N LYS A 690 9.18 -34.18 -17.08
CA LYS A 690 10.65 -34.14 -17.28
C LYS A 690 11.20 -32.76 -16.92
N LYS A 691 12.39 -32.66 -16.29
CA LYS A 691 12.98 -31.38 -15.86
C LYS A 691 14.16 -30.90 -16.71
N GLN A 692 14.27 -29.58 -16.94
CA GLN A 692 15.40 -28.91 -17.62
C GLN A 692 16.40 -28.34 -16.61
N ILE A 693 17.70 -28.39 -16.91
CA ILE A 693 18.76 -27.79 -16.10
C ILE A 693 19.39 -26.65 -16.91
N GLN A 694 19.20 -25.38 -16.52
CA GLN A 694 19.95 -24.25 -17.07
C GLN A 694 20.24 -23.13 -16.05
N THR A 695 21.37 -22.47 -16.33
CA THR A 695 22.17 -21.56 -15.51
C THR A 695 21.93 -20.08 -15.88
N HIS A 696 21.38 -19.28 -14.97
CA HIS A 696 21.50 -17.82 -14.93
C HIS A 696 21.77 -17.41 -13.48
N LYS A 697 22.73 -16.51 -13.23
CA LYS A 697 23.00 -16.00 -11.87
C LYS A 697 21.82 -15.10 -11.44
N PRO A 698 21.13 -15.40 -10.33
CA PRO A 698 20.09 -14.52 -9.80
C PRO A 698 20.69 -13.19 -9.34
N LYS A 699 19.87 -12.14 -9.27
CA LYS A 699 20.25 -10.84 -8.70
C LYS A 699 19.39 -10.58 -7.46
N ASP A 700 19.97 -9.95 -6.46
CA ASP A 700 19.25 -9.67 -5.21
C ASP A 700 18.21 -8.57 -5.36
N ASP A 701 17.06 -8.75 -4.70
CA ASP A 701 16.20 -7.62 -4.34
C ASP A 701 17.02 -6.67 -3.46
N LEU A 702 16.93 -5.36 -3.70
CA LEU A 702 17.68 -4.35 -2.93
C LEU A 702 16.79 -3.64 -1.90
N SER A 703 15.56 -4.10 -1.69
CA SER A 703 14.70 -3.63 -0.62
C SER A 703 15.25 -4.08 0.73
N PRO A 704 15.49 -3.15 1.68
CA PRO A 704 15.92 -3.50 3.02
C PRO A 704 15.02 -4.53 3.70
N LEU A 705 15.59 -5.66 4.10
CA LEU A 705 14.89 -6.64 4.92
C LEU A 705 15.05 -6.28 6.39
N LEU A 706 13.96 -6.21 7.14
CA LEU A 706 14.05 -6.04 8.58
C LEU A 706 14.19 -7.41 9.26
N ILE A 707 15.15 -7.52 10.16
CA ILE A 707 15.28 -8.66 11.06
C ILE A 707 14.78 -8.31 12.44
N GLU A 708 14.17 -9.29 13.10
CA GLU A 708 13.68 -9.18 14.46
C GLU A 708 14.79 -9.52 15.46
N ASN A 709 14.77 -8.88 16.63
CA ASN A 709 15.68 -9.23 17.73
C ASN A 709 15.48 -10.70 18.13
N ASN A 710 16.57 -11.43 18.38
CA ASN A 710 16.57 -12.84 18.81
C ASN A 710 15.89 -13.83 17.85
N LYS A 711 15.79 -13.50 16.56
CA LYS A 711 15.25 -14.40 15.54
C LYS A 711 16.21 -14.55 14.37
N ALA A 712 16.63 -15.79 14.10
CA ALA A 712 17.49 -16.09 12.97
C ALA A 712 16.73 -15.92 11.66
N LYS A 713 17.34 -15.25 10.68
CA LYS A 713 16.78 -15.07 9.35
C LYS A 713 17.69 -15.76 8.34
N SER A 714 17.13 -16.73 7.62
CA SER A 714 17.77 -17.30 6.43
C SER A 714 17.50 -16.40 5.23
N LEU A 715 18.53 -16.13 4.44
CA LEU A 715 18.46 -15.27 3.27
C LEU A 715 19.48 -15.69 2.22
N THR A 716 19.15 -15.45 0.95
CA THR A 716 20.05 -15.66 -0.18
C THR A 716 20.66 -14.33 -0.58
N VAL A 717 21.98 -14.31 -0.76
CA VAL A 717 22.73 -13.16 -1.29
C VAL A 717 23.41 -13.58 -2.57
N ASN A 718 23.07 -12.92 -3.66
CA ASN A 718 23.62 -13.17 -4.99
C ASN A 718 24.72 -12.17 -5.36
N GLU A 719 24.56 -10.92 -4.92
CA GLU A 719 25.49 -9.82 -5.16
C GLU A 719 25.51 -8.89 -3.93
N ARG A 720 24.34 -8.39 -3.51
CA ARG A 720 24.20 -7.47 -2.39
C ARG A 720 22.82 -7.54 -1.74
N ARG A 721 22.76 -7.61 -0.40
CA ARG A 721 21.51 -7.40 0.38
C ARG A 721 21.64 -6.30 1.41
N TYR A 722 20.53 -5.62 1.66
CA TYR A 722 20.39 -4.62 2.71
C TYR A 722 19.51 -5.18 3.83
N ILE A 723 19.98 -5.12 5.07
CA ILE A 723 19.27 -5.58 6.26
C ILE A 723 19.16 -4.45 7.28
N GLY A 724 18.01 -4.29 7.92
CA GLY A 724 17.83 -3.38 9.06
C GLY A 724 17.49 -4.13 10.34
N LEU A 725 18.08 -3.70 11.46
CA LEU A 725 17.70 -4.14 12.81
C LEU A 725 17.26 -2.90 13.59
N TYR A 726 16.04 -2.90 14.13
CA TYR A 726 15.63 -1.84 15.04
C TYR A 726 16.13 -2.15 16.45
N VAL A 727 16.81 -1.20 17.07
CA VAL A 727 17.29 -1.28 18.44
C VAL A 727 16.42 -0.38 19.30
N GLU A 728 15.61 -0.98 20.15
CA GLU A 728 14.59 -0.29 20.96
C GLU A 728 15.17 0.56 22.09
N GLN A 729 16.36 0.20 22.60
CA GLN A 729 17.03 0.90 23.70
C GLN A 729 18.55 0.79 23.58
N PRO A 730 19.32 1.76 24.12
CA PRO A 730 20.77 1.68 24.13
C PRO A 730 21.27 0.37 24.75
N GLY A 731 22.22 -0.30 24.09
CA GLY A 731 22.63 -1.65 24.45
C GLY A 731 23.73 -2.22 23.56
N THR A 732 24.16 -3.44 23.89
CA THR A 732 25.20 -4.16 23.13
C THR A 732 24.54 -5.08 22.11
N VAL A 733 24.74 -4.78 20.84
CA VAL A 733 24.26 -5.59 19.72
C VAL A 733 25.31 -6.62 19.36
N ARG A 734 24.86 -7.86 19.18
CA ARG A 734 25.66 -9.00 18.72
C ARG A 734 25.05 -9.55 17.45
N VAL A 735 25.88 -9.78 16.44
CA VAL A 735 25.43 -10.23 15.12
C VAL A 735 26.29 -11.39 14.67
N TRP A 736 25.64 -12.46 14.21
CA TRP A 736 26.26 -13.67 13.67
C TRP A 736 25.83 -13.85 12.21
N LEU A 737 26.81 -14.09 11.34
CA LEU A 737 26.61 -14.46 9.94
C LEU A 737 27.12 -15.90 9.74
N THR A 738 26.24 -16.82 9.39
CA THR A 738 26.56 -18.24 9.25
C THR A 738 26.19 -18.74 7.86
N PRO A 739 27.12 -19.33 7.07
CA PRO A 739 26.75 -19.94 5.80
C PRO A 739 25.87 -21.18 6.03
N LYS A 740 24.82 -21.36 5.23
CA LYS A 740 23.96 -22.56 5.27
C LYS A 740 24.59 -23.74 4.53
N GLN A 741 25.49 -23.48 3.58
CA GLN A 741 26.18 -24.50 2.80
C GLN A 741 27.69 -24.47 3.07
N GLN A 742 28.30 -25.66 3.22
CA GLN A 742 29.71 -25.80 3.63
C GLN A 742 30.69 -25.23 2.57
N ASP A 743 30.33 -25.38 1.29
CA ASP A 743 31.16 -24.99 0.14
C ASP A 743 30.85 -23.57 -0.41
N GLN A 744 29.95 -22.82 0.24
CA GLN A 744 29.53 -21.49 -0.21
C GLN A 744 30.64 -20.44 -0.20
N GLY A 745 30.57 -19.49 -1.13
CA GLY A 745 31.42 -18.29 -1.13
C GLY A 745 31.27 -17.43 0.14
N LYS A 746 32.27 -16.59 0.41
CA LYS A 746 32.21 -15.65 1.54
C LYS A 746 31.24 -14.50 1.21
N VAL A 747 30.35 -14.17 2.16
CA VAL A 747 29.53 -12.95 2.16
C VAL A 747 30.14 -11.98 3.16
N ASP A 748 30.52 -10.78 2.73
CA ASP A 748 31.04 -9.73 3.60
C ASP A 748 29.89 -8.89 4.16
N MET A 749 29.97 -8.50 5.44
CA MET A 749 29.00 -7.63 6.10
C MET A 749 29.64 -6.29 6.44
N TYR A 750 28.94 -5.22 6.08
CA TYR A 750 29.26 -3.82 6.40
C TYR A 750 28.13 -3.25 7.24
N VAL A 751 28.45 -2.60 8.35
CA VAL A 751 27.47 -2.06 9.31
C VAL A 751 27.58 -0.55 9.34
N GLY A 752 26.44 0.11 9.27
CA GLY A 752 26.31 1.52 9.60
C GLY A 752 25.31 1.71 10.74
N LEU A 753 25.75 2.40 11.78
CA LEU A 753 24.99 2.63 13.01
C LEU A 753 23.92 3.70 12.82
N GLU A 754 24.12 4.60 11.86
CA GLU A 754 23.18 5.69 11.60
C GLU A 754 22.57 5.64 10.18
N ALA A 755 23.17 4.96 9.20
CA ALA A 755 22.58 4.67 7.87
C ALA A 755 23.23 3.48 7.17
N TRP A 756 22.70 3.13 5.99
CA TRP A 756 23.25 2.19 5.05
C TRP A 756 24.75 2.37 4.84
N ALA A 757 25.48 1.29 5.11
CA ALA A 757 26.89 1.15 4.79
C ALA A 757 27.08 0.70 3.33
N SER A 758 28.26 0.94 2.78
CA SER A 758 28.73 0.42 1.49
C SER A 758 30.08 -0.26 1.65
N GLU A 759 30.58 -0.89 0.59
CA GLU A 759 31.93 -1.48 0.58
C GLU A 759 33.04 -0.44 0.80
N SER A 760 32.77 0.84 0.52
CA SER A 760 33.73 1.94 0.68
C SER A 760 33.48 2.82 1.91
N GLN A 761 32.31 2.73 2.55
CA GLN A 761 31.93 3.58 3.67
C GLN A 761 31.05 2.82 4.67
N TYR A 762 31.61 2.53 5.85
CA TYR A 762 30.96 1.76 6.90
C TYR A 762 31.54 2.15 8.28
N ASP A 763 30.77 1.89 9.34
CA ASP A 763 31.25 2.06 10.71
C ASP A 763 31.98 0.81 11.20
N LEU A 764 31.45 -0.38 10.87
CA LEU A 764 32.03 -1.68 11.21
C LEU A 764 31.98 -2.63 10.01
N SER A 765 32.88 -3.61 9.95
CA SER A 765 32.86 -4.62 8.88
C SER A 765 33.46 -5.95 9.34
N THR A 766 32.99 -7.04 8.72
CA THR A 766 33.51 -8.41 8.89
C THR A 766 34.44 -8.85 7.76
N THR A 767 34.86 -7.95 6.88
CA THR A 767 35.73 -8.25 5.71
C THR A 767 37.04 -8.95 6.08
N SER A 768 37.56 -8.76 7.29
CA SER A 768 38.77 -9.44 7.80
C SER A 768 38.52 -10.85 8.35
N GLN A 769 37.25 -11.26 8.51
CA GLN A 769 36.86 -12.54 9.10
C GLN A 769 36.66 -13.64 8.02
N GLY A 770 36.44 -14.88 8.46
CA GLY A 770 36.16 -16.03 7.57
C GLY A 770 34.70 -16.10 7.09
N LYS A 771 34.24 -17.30 6.73
CA LYS A 771 32.84 -17.52 6.31
C LYS A 771 31.84 -17.39 7.48
N TYR A 772 32.24 -17.82 8.68
CA TYR A 772 31.50 -17.60 9.92
C TYR A 772 31.95 -16.28 10.52
N GLN A 773 31.01 -15.37 10.76
CA GLN A 773 31.34 -14.00 11.16
C GLN A 773 30.56 -13.61 12.40
N TYR A 774 31.20 -12.75 13.20
CA TYR A 774 30.65 -12.23 14.44
C TYR A 774 31.04 -10.77 14.63
N LEU A 775 30.08 -9.93 14.99
CA LEU A 775 30.29 -8.56 15.46
C LEU A 775 29.62 -8.33 16.81
N GLU A 776 30.29 -7.57 17.67
CA GLU A 776 29.73 -7.02 18.90
C GLU A 776 30.05 -5.53 18.95
N PHE A 777 29.05 -4.70 19.20
CA PHE A 777 29.21 -3.25 19.29
C PHE A 777 28.10 -2.61 20.13
N ASN A 778 28.36 -1.43 20.66
CA ASN A 778 27.39 -0.68 21.46
C ASN A 778 26.60 0.30 20.58
N VAL A 779 25.34 0.48 20.95
CA VAL A 779 24.43 1.45 20.35
C VAL A 779 23.97 2.39 21.46
N ASP A 780 24.18 3.68 21.27
CA ASP A 780 23.93 4.69 22.31
C ASP A 780 22.54 5.34 22.21
N LYS A 781 21.79 5.09 21.13
CA LYS A 781 20.47 5.67 20.84
C LYS A 781 19.53 4.64 20.23
N THR A 782 18.24 4.73 20.56
CA THR A 782 17.19 3.97 19.89
C THR A 782 17.15 4.30 18.39
N GLY A 783 17.09 3.29 17.52
CA GLY A 783 17.10 3.50 16.07
C GLY A 783 17.41 2.26 15.26
N TYR A 784 17.46 2.40 13.92
CA TYR A 784 17.86 1.32 13.04
C TYR A 784 19.38 1.23 12.91
N ILE A 785 19.89 0.00 12.97
CA ILE A 785 21.21 -0.35 12.45
C ILE A 785 21.02 -0.92 11.06
N HIS A 786 21.93 -0.57 10.17
CA HIS A 786 21.88 -0.92 8.77
C HIS A 786 23.05 -1.84 8.44
N PHE A 787 22.76 -2.99 7.83
CA PHE A 787 23.76 -3.94 7.36
C PHE A 787 23.70 -4.04 5.84
N THR A 788 24.85 -4.00 5.20
CA THR A 788 25.02 -4.30 3.79
C THR A 788 25.81 -5.59 3.68
N LEU A 789 25.17 -6.62 3.14
CA LEU A 789 25.79 -7.89 2.82
C LEU A 789 26.22 -7.84 1.36
N ALA A 790 27.46 -8.22 1.04
CA ALA A 790 27.97 -8.24 -0.32
C ALA A 790 28.73 -9.54 -0.59
N THR A 791 28.63 -10.07 -1.80
CA THR A 791 29.33 -11.30 -2.20
C THR A 791 29.71 -11.27 -3.67
N SER A 792 30.84 -11.89 -4.01
CA SER A 792 31.22 -12.14 -5.40
C SER A 792 30.64 -13.47 -5.95
N HIS A 793 29.89 -14.21 -5.13
CA HIS A 793 29.33 -15.54 -5.45
C HIS A 793 27.81 -15.49 -5.40
N ALA A 794 27.17 -15.87 -6.52
CA ALA A 794 25.71 -15.99 -6.59
C ALA A 794 25.20 -17.12 -5.69
N ASP A 795 23.92 -17.07 -5.31
CA ASP A 795 23.24 -18.09 -4.50
C ASP A 795 23.89 -18.35 -3.12
N SER A 796 24.44 -17.32 -2.48
CA SER A 796 25.01 -17.47 -1.14
C SER A 796 23.91 -17.50 -0.07
N GLU A 797 23.49 -18.69 0.35
CA GLU A 797 22.55 -18.89 1.45
C GLU A 797 23.20 -18.69 2.83
N ILE A 798 22.74 -17.70 3.57
CA ILE A 798 23.26 -17.39 4.90
C ILE A 798 22.14 -17.31 5.93
N GLU A 799 22.51 -17.58 7.17
CA GLU A 799 21.72 -17.28 8.35
C GLU A 799 22.31 -16.06 9.05
N LEU A 800 21.51 -15.01 9.18
CA LEU A 800 21.83 -13.84 9.96
C LEU A 800 21.03 -13.90 11.26
N PHE A 801 21.73 -13.86 12.38
CA PHE A 801 21.12 -13.79 13.71
C PHE A 801 21.65 -12.55 14.42
N ALA A 802 20.75 -11.75 14.99
CA ALA A 802 21.13 -10.60 15.79
C ALA A 802 20.40 -10.64 17.14
N SER A 803 21.14 -10.31 18.20
CA SER A 803 20.61 -10.13 19.54
C SER A 803 21.10 -8.79 20.10
N TYR A 804 20.23 -8.03 20.75
CA TYR A 804 20.62 -6.86 21.52
C TYR A 804 19.84 -6.76 22.83
#